data_AF-A0A9P7NJQ6-F1
#
_entry.id   AF-A0A9P7NJQ6-F1
#
_cell.length_a   1.000
_cell.length_b   1.000
_cell.length_c   1.000
_cell.angle_alpha   90.00
_cell.angle_beta   90.00
_cell.angle_gamma   90.00
#
_symmetry.space_group_name_H-M   'P 1'
#
loop_
_entity.id
_entity.type
_entity.pdbx_description
1 polymer ?
#
loop_
_entity_poly.entity_id
_entity_poly.type
_entity_poly.pdbx_seq_one_letter_code
_entity_poly.pdbx_strand_id
1 'polypeptide(L)'
;MRTRMLWTLFLDLVARGLAESAEVRGRPAKLKGDDYAPGYPTEALECLEVTGPVLSSRGLVDGRDVLGEPARGEAAGRERESCVVRLMEHVFANSYGRPFVANYIPPSPSSCPLASTFNRVVVNLTVVSEGRQFDRLATMWLNDTEVWRTSTAEPKPHPGISWTYWKDMTHYLALWKQPQTLIFDLGNLINDKYTGSFNATLTATYFRLEESNKQTENHAAHAIPADRILPISAGRGTSHAGSAWVYPDEDAKAHISLPRNVKRAVVSLAATGQADEEFWWSNVPEASKDTFNGTTLPGKGSFREVRLYIDGKIAGLSWPFPVVFTGGISPPLHRPIVGLQAFDLREQEIDLTPWLGVLCDGHAHHFRLEVVGADDVVPDRYWLLSGKIFVWLLDEAPGHVTTGPAPSISVSKPDYMPHDTSVRGKHVRYDQTIQRNLAIRSTIMAGSRVIDATWTQAFTMRNRGGVALKNAGRFQNVTASYQGRDVATQNGVAVYQARYSYPLLSSSRETAPDGNYSLTLDANLTQSLDLVVSGKAVFPNGLEAFLPFLRGNVSQAQVSTTKSGRAFFWQRDGGKTSGGFGSSHQRYVLLSVKDANAEKKGIIFGMQTSMPRRKGRQLYWRDIRVVNETRTRDARWVYGVDLAGMAQGVDVDSAVVHGVDDRANTFAVRLLGGEGVRKKDVLVSDRT
;
A
#
# COMPACT_ATOMS: atom_id res chain seq x y z
N MET A 1 -15.95 15.86 39.92
CA MET A 1 -15.13 16.73 39.04
C MET A 1 -13.74 16.15 38.71
N ARG A 2 -13.57 14.81 38.76
CA ARG A 2 -12.36 14.05 38.37
C ARG A 2 -12.81 12.77 37.66
N THR A 3 -13.10 12.88 36.35
CA THR A 3 -13.37 11.73 35.44
C THR A 3 -13.31 12.17 33.97
N ARG A 4 -12.50 13.19 33.66
CA ARG A 4 -12.27 13.72 32.31
C ARG A 4 -10.79 13.53 31.96
N MET A 5 -10.42 12.36 31.46
CA MET A 5 -9.15 12.07 30.75
C MET A 5 -9.04 10.55 30.67
N LEU A 6 -9.60 9.94 29.61
CA LEU A 6 -9.29 8.55 29.23
C LEU A 6 -9.83 8.15 27.85
N TRP A 7 -10.57 9.02 27.15
CA TRP A 7 -11.34 8.61 25.96
C TRP A 7 -10.77 9.07 24.60
N THR A 8 -9.53 9.59 24.57
CA THR A 8 -8.80 9.94 23.32
C THR A 8 -7.53 9.11 23.08
N LEU A 9 -7.23 8.11 23.92
CA LEU A 9 -5.90 7.50 24.02
C LEU A 9 -5.38 6.69 22.82
N PHE A 10 -6.18 6.45 21.77
CA PHE A 10 -5.71 5.84 20.52
C PHE A 10 -5.47 6.85 19.38
N LEU A 11 -6.07 8.05 19.44
CA LEU A 11 -5.83 9.14 18.48
C LEU A 11 -4.81 10.16 19.01
N ASP A 12 -4.85 10.48 20.31
CA ASP A 12 -3.95 11.47 20.95
C ASP A 12 -2.49 11.00 21.04
N LEU A 13 -2.23 9.67 21.09
CA LEU A 13 -0.87 9.16 21.27
C LEU A 13 -0.06 9.12 19.97
N VAL A 14 -0.73 9.18 18.81
CA VAL A 14 -0.08 9.28 17.49
C VAL A 14 0.23 10.75 17.17
N ALA A 15 -0.65 11.69 17.57
CA ALA A 15 -0.45 13.12 17.33
C ALA A 15 0.60 13.78 18.25
N ARG A 16 0.74 13.34 19.51
CA ARG A 16 1.70 13.95 20.48
C ARG A 16 3.16 13.54 20.30
N GLY A 17 3.44 12.57 19.44
CA GLY A 17 4.82 12.20 19.10
C GLY A 17 5.53 13.17 18.15
N LEU A 18 4.82 14.20 17.64
CA LEU A 18 5.34 15.14 16.64
C LEU A 18 5.82 16.48 17.20
N ALA A 19 5.74 16.73 18.51
CA ALA A 19 6.23 17.96 19.10
C ALA A 19 6.70 17.73 20.55
N GLU A 20 8.00 17.46 20.72
CA GLU A 20 8.85 17.98 21.80
C GLU A 20 10.21 17.27 21.78
N SER A 21 11.22 17.97 21.29
CA SER A 21 12.63 17.62 21.38
C SER A 21 13.18 18.01 22.75
N ALA A 22 13.62 17.03 23.54
CA ALA A 22 14.54 17.27 24.65
C ALA A 22 15.66 16.22 24.62
N GLU A 23 16.90 16.68 24.48
CA GLU A 23 18.12 15.89 24.59
C GLU A 23 18.20 15.20 25.95
N VAL A 24 18.36 13.87 25.97
CA VAL A 24 18.94 13.16 27.11
C VAL A 24 19.97 12.15 26.60
N ARG A 25 21.25 12.44 26.85
CA ARG A 25 22.35 11.49 26.66
C ARG A 25 22.34 10.48 27.81
N GLY A 26 21.98 9.24 27.53
CA GLY A 26 22.16 8.09 28.43
C GLY A 26 22.86 6.95 27.70
N ARG A 27 23.92 6.39 28.29
CA ARG A 27 24.66 5.23 27.75
C ARG A 27 23.77 3.97 27.78
N PRO A 28 23.87 3.06 26.79
CA PRO A 28 23.10 1.83 26.80
C PRO A 28 23.59 0.87 27.89
N ALA A 29 22.68 0.39 28.74
CA ALA A 29 22.94 -0.71 29.64
C ALA A 29 22.87 -2.04 28.87
N LYS A 30 23.93 -2.85 28.95
CA LYS A 30 23.95 -4.24 28.48
C LYS A 30 23.02 -5.07 29.36
N LEU A 31 21.95 -5.63 28.79
CA LEU A 31 21.22 -6.72 29.42
C LEU A 31 21.99 -8.02 29.13
N LYS A 32 22.41 -8.70 30.21
CA LYS A 32 22.99 -10.05 30.14
C LYS A 32 21.89 -11.05 29.78
N GLY A 33 22.22 -12.00 28.91
CA GLY A 33 21.41 -13.16 28.62
C GLY A 33 21.29 -14.08 29.83
N ASP A 34 20.32 -14.98 29.73
CA ASP A 34 19.94 -16.03 30.69
C ASP A 34 18.80 -15.64 31.64
N ASP A 35 17.59 -15.47 31.09
CA ASP A 35 16.31 -15.75 31.78
C ASP A 35 15.16 -15.78 30.75
N TYR A 36 15.05 -16.84 29.96
CA TYR A 36 13.85 -17.13 29.18
C TYR A 36 13.29 -18.51 29.56
N ALA A 37 12.02 -18.54 29.95
CA ALA A 37 11.30 -19.76 30.29
C ALA A 37 11.22 -20.73 29.09
N PRO A 38 11.29 -22.06 29.31
CA PRO A 38 11.21 -23.04 28.23
C PRO A 38 9.86 -22.93 27.49
N GLY A 39 9.91 -22.67 26.18
CA GLY A 39 8.73 -22.57 25.30
C GLY A 39 8.60 -21.29 24.47
N TYR A 40 9.47 -20.29 24.65
CA TYR A 40 9.49 -19.11 23.77
C TYR A 40 10.18 -19.42 22.42
N PRO A 41 9.64 -18.94 21.28
CA PRO A 41 10.33 -19.04 20.00
C PRO A 41 11.69 -18.35 20.07
N THR A 42 12.73 -18.98 19.54
CA THR A 42 14.10 -18.44 19.50
C THR A 42 14.38 -17.59 18.26
N GLU A 43 13.49 -17.66 17.25
CA GLU A 43 13.64 -16.96 15.97
C GLU A 43 12.63 -15.83 15.81
N ALA A 44 13.07 -14.71 15.21
CA ALA A 44 12.22 -13.57 14.93
C ALA A 44 11.02 -13.95 14.03
N LEU A 45 9.84 -13.38 14.32
CA LEU A 45 8.64 -13.61 13.53
C LEU A 45 8.84 -13.07 12.10
N GLU A 46 8.79 -13.95 11.09
CA GLU A 46 8.91 -13.54 9.70
C GLU A 46 7.59 -12.92 9.20
N CYS A 47 7.54 -11.60 9.13
CA CYS A 47 6.43 -10.83 8.57
C CYS A 47 6.53 -10.75 7.04
N LEU A 48 5.37 -10.66 6.37
CA LEU A 48 5.30 -10.51 4.92
C LEU A 48 4.06 -9.74 4.46
N GLU A 49 4.16 -9.10 3.30
CA GLU A 49 3.00 -8.72 2.49
C GLU A 49 2.78 -9.78 1.40
N VAL A 50 1.56 -10.28 1.25
CA VAL A 50 1.27 -11.29 0.22
C VAL A 50 0.97 -10.59 -1.10
N THR A 51 1.97 -10.57 -1.98
CA THR A 51 1.92 -9.95 -3.31
C THR A 51 2.33 -10.93 -4.41
N GLY A 52 2.36 -10.48 -5.67
CA GLY A 52 2.97 -11.26 -6.76
C GLY A 52 4.50 -11.29 -6.62
N PRO A 53 5.17 -12.34 -7.15
CA PRO A 53 6.63 -12.43 -7.12
C PRO A 53 7.27 -11.41 -8.06
N VAL A 54 8.51 -11.06 -7.77
CA VAL A 54 9.36 -10.22 -8.62
C VAL A 54 10.38 -11.09 -9.34
N LEU A 55 10.69 -10.79 -10.60
CA LEU A 55 11.78 -11.47 -11.30
C LEU A 55 13.12 -10.85 -10.92
N SER A 56 14.00 -11.66 -10.35
CA SER A 56 15.40 -11.31 -10.06
C SER A 56 16.36 -12.04 -11.00
N SER A 57 17.67 -11.78 -10.88
CA SER A 57 18.70 -12.54 -11.59
C SER A 57 18.72 -14.03 -11.25
N ARG A 58 18.26 -14.40 -10.05
CA ARG A 58 18.17 -15.77 -9.53
C ARG A 58 16.83 -16.47 -9.82
N GLY A 59 15.92 -15.81 -10.55
CA GLY A 59 14.56 -16.29 -10.78
C GLY A 59 13.51 -15.50 -10.01
N LEU A 60 12.31 -16.07 -9.88
CA LEU A 60 11.19 -15.43 -9.18
C LEU A 60 11.44 -15.42 -7.67
N VAL A 61 11.28 -14.26 -7.04
CA VAL A 61 11.50 -14.05 -5.59
C VAL A 61 10.24 -13.53 -4.90
N ASP A 62 10.01 -14.01 -3.68
CA ASP A 62 8.92 -13.62 -2.78
C ASP A 62 9.41 -13.77 -1.33
N GLY A 63 9.56 -12.66 -0.61
CA GLY A 63 10.19 -12.66 0.72
C GLY A 63 11.63 -13.16 0.69
N ARG A 64 11.93 -14.22 1.46
CA ARG A 64 13.23 -14.90 1.46
C ARG A 64 13.33 -16.04 0.45
N ASP A 65 12.21 -16.40 -0.16
CA ASP A 65 12.12 -17.57 -1.03
C ASP A 65 12.51 -17.21 -2.47
N VAL A 66 13.31 -18.07 -3.08
CA VAL A 66 13.42 -18.16 -4.54
C VAL A 66 12.42 -19.21 -4.98
N LEU A 67 11.34 -18.79 -5.63
CA LEU A 67 10.24 -19.67 -6.03
C LEU A 67 10.61 -20.57 -7.23
N GLY A 68 11.76 -20.33 -7.86
CA GLY A 68 12.29 -21.09 -8.99
C GLY A 68 12.47 -20.23 -10.24
N GLU A 69 13.09 -20.83 -11.25
CA GLU A 69 13.16 -20.27 -12.59
C GLU A 69 12.00 -20.82 -13.45
N PRO A 70 11.18 -19.96 -14.08
CA PRO A 70 10.12 -20.47 -14.94
C PRO A 70 10.70 -21.15 -16.21
N ALA A 71 10.12 -22.28 -16.59
CA ALA A 71 10.69 -23.21 -17.55
C ALA A 71 10.62 -22.75 -19.03
N ARG A 72 11.72 -22.19 -19.57
CA ARG A 72 12.54 -22.70 -20.72
C ARG A 72 13.42 -21.62 -21.40
N GLY A 73 14.73 -21.95 -21.51
CA GLY A 73 15.74 -21.58 -22.55
C GLY A 73 16.53 -20.28 -22.33
N GLU A 74 17.86 -20.19 -22.38
CA GLU A 74 18.96 -21.16 -22.25
C GLU A 74 19.54 -21.04 -20.83
N ALA A 75 19.87 -22.20 -20.25
CA ALA A 75 20.36 -22.38 -18.87
C ALA A 75 19.30 -22.23 -17.76
N ALA A 76 18.29 -23.10 -17.78
CA ALA A 76 17.61 -23.46 -16.53
C ALA A 76 18.69 -23.94 -15.53
N GLY A 77 18.90 -23.19 -14.45
CA GLY A 77 19.92 -23.48 -13.44
C GLY A 77 21.24 -22.70 -13.57
N ARG A 78 21.37 -21.71 -14.48
CA ARG A 78 22.51 -20.77 -14.44
C ARG A 78 22.01 -19.39 -14.02
N GLU A 79 22.51 -18.92 -12.89
CA GLU A 79 22.26 -17.56 -12.41
C GLU A 79 22.57 -16.55 -13.53
N ARG A 80 21.64 -15.64 -13.79
CA ARG A 80 21.87 -14.58 -14.79
C ARG A 80 23.01 -13.71 -14.29
N GLU A 81 23.87 -13.31 -15.22
CA GLU A 81 24.87 -12.30 -14.91
C GLU A 81 24.17 -11.09 -14.28
N SER A 82 24.68 -10.68 -13.13
CA SER A 82 24.08 -9.62 -12.34
C SER A 82 25.10 -9.00 -11.41
N CYS A 83 24.79 -7.81 -10.94
CA CYS A 83 25.60 -7.06 -9.99
C CYS A 83 24.72 -6.66 -8.83
N VAL A 84 25.18 -6.94 -7.60
CA VAL A 84 24.44 -6.57 -6.38
C VAL A 84 25.19 -5.45 -5.69
N VAL A 85 24.51 -4.33 -5.46
CA VAL A 85 25.05 -3.17 -4.75
C VAL A 85 24.25 -2.98 -3.47
N ARG A 86 24.95 -2.92 -2.33
CA ARG A 86 24.33 -2.55 -1.06
C ARG A 86 24.20 -1.04 -0.99
N LEU A 87 22.96 -0.57 -1.05
CA LEU A 87 22.61 0.85 -1.06
C LEU A 87 22.57 1.44 0.35
N MET A 88 22.12 0.63 1.32
CA MET A 88 21.97 1.04 2.71
C MET A 88 22.21 -0.15 3.64
N GLU A 89 22.88 0.11 4.76
CA GLU A 89 22.82 -0.70 5.98
C GLU A 89 22.77 0.31 7.12
N HIS A 90 21.65 0.37 7.84
CA HIS A 90 21.41 1.44 8.79
C HIS A 90 20.48 1.02 9.93
N VAL A 91 20.71 1.56 11.12
CA VAL A 91 19.87 1.35 12.30
C VAL A 91 19.08 2.62 12.61
N PHE A 92 17.77 2.57 12.35
CA PHE A 92 16.86 3.65 12.68
C PHE A 92 16.37 3.51 14.13
N ALA A 93 17.01 4.23 15.04
CA ALA A 93 16.66 4.29 16.46
C ALA A 93 16.03 5.63 16.83
N ASN A 94 16.83 6.72 16.83
CA ASN A 94 16.37 8.09 17.03
C ASN A 94 16.58 8.85 15.72
N SER A 95 15.70 8.69 14.74
CA SER A 95 15.95 9.08 13.35
C SER A 95 14.98 10.14 12.80
N TYR A 96 14.08 10.69 13.63
CA TYR A 96 13.26 11.83 13.21
C TYR A 96 14.13 13.00 12.73
N GLY A 97 13.81 13.51 11.53
CA GLY A 97 14.58 14.58 10.87
C GLY A 97 16.02 14.19 10.49
N ARG A 98 16.39 12.91 10.61
CA ARG A 98 17.73 12.39 10.36
C ARG A 98 17.63 11.11 9.50
N PRO A 99 17.27 11.25 8.21
CA PRO A 99 17.21 10.12 7.30
C PRO A 99 18.60 9.51 7.07
N PHE A 100 18.65 8.29 6.54
CA PHE A 100 19.87 7.78 5.94
C PHE A 100 20.11 8.49 4.60
N VAL A 101 21.35 8.93 4.36
CA VAL A 101 21.74 9.69 3.18
C VAL A 101 23.03 9.11 2.63
N ALA A 102 23.07 8.82 1.33
CA ALA A 102 24.25 8.34 0.64
C ALA A 102 24.35 8.93 -0.76
N ASN A 103 25.56 9.03 -1.29
CA ASN A 103 25.76 9.30 -2.71
C ASN A 103 25.63 7.97 -3.46
N TYR A 104 24.55 7.82 -4.22
CA TYR A 104 24.39 6.72 -5.15
C TYR A 104 25.24 6.98 -6.39
N ILE A 105 26.05 5.98 -6.75
CA ILE A 105 26.82 5.95 -7.99
C ILE A 105 26.41 4.67 -8.74
N PRO A 106 25.99 4.76 -10.02
CA PRO A 106 25.70 3.60 -10.83
C PRO A 106 26.89 2.62 -10.87
N PRO A 107 26.65 1.30 -11.00
CA PRO A 107 27.74 0.34 -11.14
C PRO A 107 28.68 0.73 -12.29
N SER A 108 29.99 0.65 -12.04
CA SER A 108 31.01 0.92 -13.06
C SER A 108 31.47 -0.36 -13.75
N PRO A 109 32.04 -0.31 -14.98
CA PRO A 109 32.51 -1.50 -15.69
C PRO A 109 33.54 -2.34 -14.91
N SER A 110 34.32 -1.74 -14.02
CA SER A 110 35.28 -2.45 -13.17
C SER A 110 34.62 -3.20 -12.00
N SER A 111 33.47 -2.71 -11.53
CA SER A 111 32.68 -3.31 -10.44
C SER A 111 31.55 -4.22 -10.94
N CYS A 112 31.17 -4.10 -12.20
CA CYS A 112 29.99 -4.74 -12.78
C CYS A 112 30.14 -4.84 -14.30
N PRO A 113 30.25 -6.07 -14.86
CA PRO A 113 30.33 -6.26 -16.31
C PRO A 113 29.12 -5.68 -17.07
N LEU A 114 27.96 -5.61 -16.42
CA LEU A 114 26.72 -5.09 -16.97
C LEU A 114 26.52 -3.58 -16.82
N ALA A 115 27.52 -2.85 -16.28
CA ALA A 115 27.40 -1.42 -15.97
C ALA A 115 26.84 -0.54 -17.09
N SER A 116 27.20 -0.83 -18.35
CA SER A 116 26.75 -0.08 -19.52
C SER A 116 25.51 -0.68 -20.22
N THR A 117 25.09 -1.88 -19.84
CA THR A 117 24.14 -2.70 -20.61
C THR A 117 22.94 -3.21 -19.82
N PHE A 118 22.89 -2.99 -18.50
CA PHE A 118 21.75 -3.38 -17.67
C PHE A 118 20.46 -2.66 -18.11
N ASN A 119 19.37 -3.41 -18.10
CA ASN A 119 18.02 -2.90 -18.43
C ASN A 119 16.97 -3.30 -17.40
N ARG A 120 17.37 -3.94 -16.29
CA ARG A 120 16.53 -4.26 -15.14
C ARG A 120 17.22 -3.86 -13.84
N VAL A 121 16.44 -3.31 -12.92
CA VAL A 121 16.87 -2.99 -11.55
C VAL A 121 15.79 -3.45 -10.59
N VAL A 122 16.16 -4.31 -9.67
CA VAL A 122 15.27 -4.80 -8.61
C VAL A 122 15.91 -4.48 -7.28
N VAL A 123 15.11 -3.99 -6.33
CA VAL A 123 15.56 -3.65 -4.99
C VAL A 123 14.91 -4.57 -3.98
N ASN A 124 15.65 -4.97 -2.95
CA ASN A 124 15.09 -5.61 -1.77
C ASN A 124 15.47 -4.87 -0.49
N LEU A 125 14.46 -4.70 0.37
CA LEU A 125 14.58 -4.13 1.70
C LEU A 125 14.39 -5.25 2.72
N THR A 126 15.41 -5.53 3.51
CA THR A 126 15.36 -6.47 4.64
C THR A 126 15.43 -5.69 5.93
N VAL A 127 14.49 -5.93 6.84
CA VAL A 127 14.43 -5.24 8.13
C VAL A 127 14.28 -6.24 9.26
N VAL A 128 15.00 -6.00 10.35
CA VAL A 128 14.83 -6.70 11.63
C VAL A 128 14.54 -5.66 12.71
N SER A 129 13.60 -5.97 13.60
CA SER A 129 13.26 -5.11 14.73
C SER A 129 12.83 -5.94 15.93
N GLU A 130 13.31 -5.56 17.12
CA GLU A 130 12.98 -6.23 18.37
C GLU A 130 12.71 -5.20 19.45
N GLY A 131 11.61 -5.38 20.18
CA GLY A 131 11.21 -4.51 21.29
C GLY A 131 9.81 -3.93 21.11
N ARG A 132 9.42 -3.04 22.01
CA ARG A 132 8.14 -2.35 21.93
C ARG A 132 8.29 -1.15 20.99
N GLN A 133 7.56 -1.12 19.90
CA GLN A 133 7.55 0.00 18.96
C GLN A 133 6.28 -0.06 18.10
N PHE A 134 5.86 1.08 17.55
CA PHE A 134 4.81 1.12 16.54
C PHE A 134 5.39 0.94 15.14
N ASP A 135 4.55 0.64 14.17
CA ASP A 135 4.96 0.71 12.79
C ASP A 135 5.27 2.15 12.35
N ARG A 136 6.20 2.25 11.40
CA ARG A 136 6.73 3.51 10.90
C ARG A 136 6.56 3.58 9.40
N LEU A 137 6.05 4.70 8.92
CA LEU A 137 6.13 5.04 7.51
C LEU A 137 7.57 5.38 7.15
N ALA A 138 8.02 4.96 5.98
CA ALA A 138 9.29 5.31 5.40
C ALA A 138 9.15 5.71 3.93
N THR A 139 10.08 6.54 3.47
CA THR A 139 10.17 6.98 2.07
C THR A 139 11.60 6.86 1.56
N MET A 140 11.74 6.42 0.32
CA MET A 140 13.01 6.35 -0.39
C MET A 140 12.98 7.34 -1.56
N TRP A 141 14.04 8.14 -1.66
CA TRP A 141 14.21 9.17 -2.67
C TRP A 141 15.51 8.98 -3.42
N LEU A 142 15.46 9.30 -4.70
CA LEU A 142 16.61 9.54 -5.55
C LEU A 142 16.58 11.03 -5.94
N ASN A 143 17.48 11.81 -5.35
CA ASN A 143 17.37 13.28 -5.20
C ASN A 143 15.98 13.67 -4.66
N ASP A 144 15.21 14.39 -5.47
CA ASP A 144 13.89 14.92 -5.14
C ASP A 144 12.75 14.01 -5.65
N THR A 145 13.07 12.87 -6.26
CA THR A 145 12.08 11.93 -6.79
C THR A 145 11.83 10.80 -5.80
N GLU A 146 10.61 10.71 -5.30
CA GLU A 146 10.19 9.58 -4.48
C GLU A 146 10.09 8.32 -5.34
N VAL A 147 10.83 7.27 -4.97
CA VAL A 147 10.84 6.00 -5.69
C VAL A 147 10.15 4.88 -4.90
N TRP A 148 9.97 5.06 -3.59
CA TRP A 148 9.27 4.09 -2.74
C TRP A 148 8.66 4.72 -1.49
N ARG A 149 7.37 4.48 -1.26
CA ARG A 149 6.70 4.68 0.02
C ARG A 149 6.33 3.34 0.64
N THR A 150 6.68 3.15 1.90
CA THR A 150 6.54 1.86 2.60
C THR A 150 6.21 2.07 4.07
N SER A 151 5.65 1.06 4.73
CA SER A 151 5.46 0.98 6.17
C SER A 151 6.22 -0.22 6.70
N THR A 152 6.80 -0.10 7.88
CA THR A 152 7.39 -1.27 8.57
C THR A 152 6.28 -2.21 9.05
N ALA A 153 6.59 -3.50 9.22
CA ALA A 153 5.79 -4.34 10.11
C ALA A 153 5.94 -3.85 11.57
N GLU A 154 4.86 -3.91 12.36
CA GLU A 154 4.87 -3.46 13.74
C GLU A 154 5.72 -4.40 14.61
N PRO A 155 6.79 -3.90 15.26
CA PRO A 155 7.67 -4.71 16.08
C PRO A 155 6.98 -5.38 17.27
N LYS A 156 7.56 -6.48 17.74
CA LYS A 156 7.15 -7.16 18.98
C LYS A 156 8.35 -7.36 19.90
N PRO A 157 8.11 -7.64 21.20
CA PRO A 157 9.18 -8.08 22.11
C PRO A 157 9.93 -9.31 21.58
N HIS A 158 11.05 -9.64 22.22
CA HIS A 158 11.88 -10.80 21.92
C HIS A 158 11.05 -12.05 21.51
N PRO A 159 11.37 -12.72 20.40
CA PRO A 159 12.55 -12.57 19.55
C PRO A 159 12.44 -11.51 18.43
N GLY A 160 11.43 -10.63 18.47
CA GLY A 160 11.25 -9.58 17.47
C GLY A 160 10.60 -10.05 16.17
N ILE A 161 10.76 -9.24 15.13
CA ILE A 161 10.27 -9.45 13.77
C ILE A 161 11.40 -9.39 12.75
N SER A 162 11.18 -10.02 11.60
CA SER A 162 12.01 -9.82 10.41
C SER A 162 11.16 -9.87 9.15
N TRP A 163 11.51 -9.11 8.12
CA TRP A 163 10.83 -9.16 6.83
C TRP A 163 11.77 -8.74 5.69
N THR A 164 11.47 -9.24 4.49
CA THR A 164 12.13 -8.84 3.25
C THR A 164 11.06 -8.54 2.20
N TYR A 165 11.12 -7.38 1.55
CA TYR A 165 10.26 -7.05 0.43
C TYR A 165 11.09 -6.78 -0.83
N TRP A 166 10.66 -7.32 -1.96
CA TRP A 166 11.27 -7.13 -3.28
C TRP A 166 10.41 -6.21 -4.12
N LYS A 167 11.03 -5.23 -4.78
CA LYS A 167 10.36 -4.27 -5.65
C LYS A 167 11.09 -4.14 -6.97
N ASP A 168 10.35 -4.29 -8.07
CA ASP A 168 10.86 -3.95 -9.40
C ASP A 168 10.94 -2.43 -9.52
N MET A 169 12.14 -1.93 -9.80
CA MET A 169 12.47 -0.51 -9.91
C MET A 169 12.90 -0.15 -11.34
N THR A 170 12.64 -1.03 -12.31
CA THR A 170 13.08 -0.89 -13.71
C THR A 170 12.49 0.33 -14.39
N HIS A 171 11.26 0.73 -14.06
CA HIS A 171 10.64 1.94 -14.64
C HIS A 171 11.38 3.23 -14.24
N TYR A 172 12.25 3.19 -13.23
CA TYR A 172 13.14 4.30 -12.83
C TYR A 172 14.53 4.25 -13.49
N LEU A 173 14.71 3.49 -14.59
CA LEU A 173 16.02 3.26 -15.19
C LEU A 173 16.83 4.53 -15.50
N ALA A 174 16.15 5.62 -15.90
CA ALA A 174 16.80 6.91 -16.15
C ALA A 174 17.51 7.48 -14.91
N LEU A 175 16.95 7.25 -13.71
CA LEU A 175 17.56 7.62 -12.44
C LEU A 175 18.72 6.67 -12.12
N TRP A 176 18.52 5.36 -12.20
CA TRP A 176 19.55 4.36 -11.88
C TRP A 176 20.81 4.43 -12.75
N LYS A 177 20.74 5.08 -13.92
CA LYS A 177 21.89 5.28 -14.81
C LYS A 177 22.70 6.55 -14.49
N GLN A 178 22.35 7.30 -13.45
CA GLN A 178 23.00 8.55 -13.11
C GLN A 178 23.39 8.61 -11.62
N PRO A 179 24.52 9.25 -11.27
CA PRO A 179 24.84 9.56 -9.89
C PRO A 179 23.79 10.50 -9.28
N GLN A 180 23.37 10.23 -8.05
CA GLN A 180 22.39 11.06 -7.32
C GLN A 180 22.46 10.81 -5.82
N THR A 181 21.80 11.64 -5.02
CA THR A 181 21.65 11.42 -3.58
C THR A 181 20.55 10.40 -3.33
N LEU A 182 20.88 9.29 -2.68
CA LEU A 182 19.93 8.35 -2.11
C LEU A 182 19.55 8.83 -0.71
N ILE A 183 18.26 8.97 -0.44
CA ILE A 183 17.73 9.32 0.88
C ILE A 183 16.72 8.25 1.27
N PHE A 184 16.89 7.65 2.45
CA PHE A 184 15.92 6.73 3.03
C PHE A 184 15.47 7.30 4.39
N ASP A 185 14.26 7.85 4.42
CA ASP A 185 13.69 8.51 5.58
C ASP A 185 12.74 7.56 6.31
N LEU A 186 13.11 7.18 7.53
CA LEU A 186 12.31 6.38 8.46
C LEU A 186 12.45 7.02 9.84
N GLY A 187 11.42 7.77 10.24
CA GLY A 187 11.38 8.44 11.54
C GLY A 187 11.13 7.43 12.67
N ASN A 188 12.03 7.38 13.65
CA ASN A 188 11.87 6.53 14.83
C ASN A 188 12.36 7.25 16.09
N LEU A 189 11.88 6.78 17.25
CA LEU A 189 12.26 7.24 18.58
C LEU A 189 12.44 6.04 19.52
N ILE A 190 13.54 6.05 20.28
CA ILE A 190 13.82 5.10 21.36
C ILE A 190 13.82 5.82 22.72
N ASN A 191 13.09 5.27 23.68
CA ASN A 191 13.06 5.69 25.07
C ASN A 191 12.66 4.51 25.99
N ASP A 192 12.40 4.79 27.27
CA ASP A 192 12.04 3.77 28.27
C ASP A 192 10.77 2.97 27.94
N LYS A 193 9.91 3.52 27.07
CA LYS A 193 8.66 2.87 26.62
C LYS A 193 8.82 2.23 25.24
N TYR A 194 9.48 2.91 24.32
CA TYR A 194 9.65 2.49 22.93
C TYR A 194 11.09 2.01 22.75
N THR A 195 11.30 0.70 22.74
CA THR A 195 12.63 0.08 22.77
C THR A 195 13.04 -0.51 21.44
N GLY A 196 12.12 -0.62 20.47
CA GLY A 196 12.38 -1.23 19.16
C GLY A 196 13.02 -0.28 18.15
N SER A 197 14.25 -0.60 17.74
CA SER A 197 14.93 0.01 16.58
C SER A 197 14.67 -0.82 15.32
N PHE A 198 14.84 -0.21 14.15
CA PHE A 198 14.76 -0.91 12.86
C PHE A 198 16.15 -1.01 12.25
N ASN A 199 16.70 -2.21 12.18
CA ASN A 199 17.92 -2.48 11.44
C ASN A 199 17.56 -2.85 10.01
N ALA A 200 17.94 -2.01 9.05
CA ALA A 200 17.50 -2.08 7.67
C ALA A 200 18.67 -2.20 6.70
N THR A 201 18.57 -3.17 5.79
CA THR A 201 19.50 -3.39 4.68
C THR A 201 18.75 -3.25 3.36
N LEU A 202 19.23 -2.38 2.49
CA LEU A 202 18.70 -2.15 1.15
C LEU A 202 19.74 -2.57 0.11
N THR A 203 19.38 -3.45 -0.80
CA THR A 203 20.25 -3.92 -1.89
C THR A 203 19.56 -3.73 -3.23
N ALA A 204 20.31 -3.30 -4.23
CA ALA A 204 19.88 -3.21 -5.63
C ALA A 204 20.62 -4.24 -6.47
N THR A 205 19.86 -5.02 -7.23
CA THR A 205 20.36 -6.01 -8.18
C THR A 205 20.14 -5.49 -9.60
N TYR A 206 21.25 -5.33 -10.33
CA TYR A 206 21.29 -4.90 -11.72
C TYR A 206 21.51 -6.11 -12.60
N PHE A 207 20.66 -6.30 -13.60
CA PHE A 207 20.82 -7.40 -14.55
C PHE A 207 20.25 -7.02 -15.91
N ARG A 208 20.48 -7.90 -16.87
CA ARG A 208 20.00 -7.75 -18.24
C ARG A 208 19.05 -8.87 -18.60
N LEU A 209 17.94 -8.51 -19.23
CA LEU A 209 17.09 -9.45 -19.95
C LEU A 209 17.22 -9.14 -21.44
N GLU A 210 17.54 -10.16 -22.24
CA GLU A 210 17.52 -10.02 -23.70
C GLU A 210 16.08 -9.80 -24.14
N GLU A 211 15.78 -8.61 -24.64
CA GLU A 211 14.47 -8.26 -25.15
C GLU A 211 14.41 -8.74 -26.60
N SER A 212 13.61 -9.76 -26.89
CA SER A 212 13.30 -10.02 -28.30
C SER A 212 12.48 -8.85 -28.82
N ASN A 213 12.88 -8.23 -29.94
CA ASN A 213 12.19 -7.07 -30.54
C ASN A 213 10.67 -7.28 -30.78
N LYS A 214 10.16 -8.51 -30.66
CA LYS A 214 8.73 -8.85 -30.78
C LYS A 214 7.95 -8.80 -29.46
N GLN A 215 8.62 -8.86 -28.30
CA GLN A 215 7.99 -8.88 -26.96
C GLN A 215 7.64 -7.49 -26.42
N THR A 216 8.40 -6.45 -26.77
CA THR A 216 8.21 -5.08 -26.27
C THR A 216 7.08 -4.30 -26.96
N GLU A 217 6.71 -4.68 -28.19
CA GLU A 217 5.63 -4.00 -28.94
C GLU A 217 4.24 -4.60 -28.66
N ASN A 218 4.15 -5.85 -28.18
CA ASN A 218 2.90 -6.62 -28.17
C ASN A 218 2.40 -7.06 -26.78
N HIS A 219 2.98 -6.53 -25.69
CA HIS A 219 2.65 -6.94 -24.32
C HIS A 219 2.25 -5.76 -23.43
N ALA A 220 1.18 -5.92 -22.65
CA ALA A 220 0.65 -4.92 -21.71
C ALA A 220 1.39 -4.84 -20.36
N ALA A 221 2.64 -5.30 -20.34
CA ALA A 221 3.48 -5.41 -19.15
C ALA A 221 4.34 -4.15 -18.97
N HIS A 222 3.69 -2.98 -19.02
CA HIS A 222 4.28 -1.64 -18.91
C HIS A 222 4.91 -1.07 -20.17
N ALA A 223 4.94 0.25 -20.18
CA ALA A 223 5.76 1.02 -21.08
C ALA A 223 7.23 0.68 -20.86
N ILE A 224 8.02 0.84 -21.93
CA ILE A 224 9.47 0.96 -21.79
C ILE A 224 9.80 2.02 -20.73
N PRO A 225 10.90 1.87 -19.96
CA PRO A 225 11.31 2.88 -18.98
C PRO A 225 11.35 4.28 -19.59
N ALA A 226 10.96 5.28 -18.79
CA ALA A 226 10.92 6.67 -19.26
C ALA A 226 12.33 7.19 -19.57
N ASP A 227 12.43 8.10 -20.54
CA ASP A 227 13.69 8.74 -20.92
C ASP A 227 14.13 9.76 -19.86
N ARG A 228 13.16 10.42 -19.22
CA ARG A 228 13.37 11.38 -18.12
C ARG A 228 12.29 11.19 -17.06
N ILE A 229 12.66 11.48 -15.81
CA ILE A 229 11.74 11.53 -14.67
C ILE A 229 11.94 12.87 -13.97
N LEU A 230 10.87 13.65 -13.85
CA LEU A 230 10.88 14.99 -13.25
C LEU A 230 10.11 14.97 -11.93
N PRO A 231 10.68 15.45 -10.80
CA PRO A 231 10.00 15.42 -9.52
C PRO A 231 8.91 16.49 -9.41
N ILE A 232 7.76 16.13 -8.83
CA ILE A 232 6.76 17.06 -8.28
C ILE A 232 6.87 16.94 -6.76
N SER A 233 7.82 17.67 -6.17
CA SER A 233 8.15 17.54 -4.75
C SER A 233 8.68 18.86 -4.17
N ALA A 234 8.92 18.88 -2.87
CA ALA A 234 9.36 20.06 -2.13
C ALA A 234 10.83 20.47 -2.40
N GLY A 235 11.58 19.72 -3.21
CA GLY A 235 12.94 20.10 -3.61
C GLY A 235 13.98 20.08 -2.47
N ARG A 236 13.87 19.13 -1.52
CA ARG A 236 14.72 19.08 -0.31
C ARG A 236 15.88 18.09 -0.42
N GLY A 237 16.06 17.42 -1.56
CA GLY A 237 17.10 16.42 -1.78
C GLY A 237 18.51 16.97 -1.58
N THR A 238 18.77 18.21 -2.01
CA THR A 238 20.07 18.90 -1.80
C THR A 238 20.35 19.22 -0.33
N SER A 239 19.29 19.29 0.49
CA SER A 239 19.38 19.46 1.95
C SER A 239 19.36 18.12 2.68
N HIS A 240 19.51 17.01 1.96
CA HIS A 240 19.57 15.66 2.50
C HIS A 240 18.33 15.25 3.30
N ALA A 241 17.15 15.75 2.89
CA ALA A 241 15.86 15.46 3.53
C ALA A 241 14.84 14.91 2.54
N GLY A 242 13.83 14.19 3.05
CA GLY A 242 12.68 13.75 2.27
C GLY A 242 11.92 14.94 1.68
N SER A 243 11.50 14.80 0.42
CA SER A 243 10.90 15.90 -0.37
C SER A 243 9.37 15.85 -0.44
N ALA A 244 8.70 15.06 0.40
CA ALA A 244 7.24 15.07 0.48
C ALA A 244 6.75 16.32 1.24
N TRP A 245 5.64 16.88 0.78
CA TRP A 245 4.93 17.91 1.54
C TRP A 245 4.07 17.28 2.62
N VAL A 246 3.93 17.99 3.74
CA VAL A 246 2.94 17.71 4.78
C VAL A 246 1.73 18.61 4.56
N TYR A 247 0.64 18.06 4.04
CA TYR A 247 -0.60 18.80 3.80
C TYR A 247 -1.58 18.65 4.98
N PRO A 248 -2.35 19.69 5.35
CA PRO A 248 -2.42 21.03 4.74
C PRO A 248 -1.38 22.05 5.28
N ASP A 249 -0.43 21.62 6.11
CA ASP A 249 0.57 22.50 6.74
C ASP A 249 1.47 23.20 5.70
N GLU A 250 1.72 22.53 4.57
CA GLU A 250 2.55 23.00 3.47
C GLU A 250 1.75 23.11 2.17
N ASP A 251 2.10 24.12 1.38
CA ASP A 251 1.54 24.33 0.05
C ASP A 251 2.28 23.47 -0.98
N ALA A 252 1.64 22.38 -1.41
CA ALA A 252 2.24 21.38 -2.28
C ALA A 252 2.33 21.87 -3.74
N LYS A 253 3.32 22.73 -4.03
CA LYS A 253 3.54 23.39 -5.33
C LYS A 253 4.95 23.17 -5.85
N ALA A 254 5.09 22.95 -7.15
CA ALA A 254 6.36 22.85 -7.85
C ALA A 254 6.31 23.55 -9.21
N HIS A 255 7.43 24.14 -9.62
CA HIS A 255 7.62 24.70 -10.96
C HIS A 255 8.48 23.75 -11.80
N ILE A 256 7.95 23.27 -12.91
CA ILE A 256 8.60 22.20 -13.70
C ILE A 256 8.58 22.57 -15.17
N SER A 257 9.75 22.50 -15.81
CA SER A 257 9.89 22.61 -17.26
C SER A 257 10.01 21.22 -17.88
N LEU A 258 9.15 20.93 -18.86
CA LEU A 258 9.26 19.69 -19.63
C LEU A 258 10.22 19.92 -20.81
N PRO A 259 10.90 18.86 -21.29
CA PRO A 259 11.55 18.89 -22.60
C PRO A 259 10.56 19.31 -23.70
N ARG A 260 11.06 19.91 -24.77
CA ARG A 260 10.18 20.42 -25.85
C ARG A 260 9.69 19.32 -26.81
N ASN A 261 10.40 18.20 -26.89
CA ASN A 261 10.15 17.12 -27.86
C ASN A 261 9.49 15.88 -27.22
N VAL A 262 8.51 16.08 -26.33
CA VAL A 262 7.87 14.97 -25.58
C VAL A 262 6.78 14.31 -26.42
N LYS A 263 6.83 12.97 -26.56
CA LYS A 263 5.77 12.18 -27.23
C LYS A 263 4.72 11.61 -26.27
N ARG A 264 5.05 11.51 -24.98
CA ARG A 264 4.15 11.05 -23.91
C ARG A 264 4.66 11.52 -22.57
N ALA A 265 3.75 11.91 -21.69
CA ALA A 265 4.07 12.14 -20.28
C ALA A 265 2.97 11.55 -19.38
N VAL A 266 3.38 10.97 -18.25
CA VAL A 266 2.47 10.45 -17.22
C VAL A 266 2.93 10.93 -15.85
N VAL A 267 2.01 11.48 -15.07
CA VAL A 267 2.25 11.78 -13.66
C VAL A 267 1.90 10.57 -12.80
N SER A 268 2.73 10.28 -11.80
CA SER A 268 2.30 9.49 -10.65
C SER A 268 2.13 10.35 -9.41
N LEU A 269 1.10 10.07 -8.61
CA LEU A 269 0.82 10.76 -7.35
C LEU A 269 0.91 9.77 -6.18
N ALA A 270 1.73 10.12 -5.19
CA ALA A 270 1.83 9.43 -3.91
C ALA A 270 1.17 10.29 -2.83
N ALA A 271 0.12 9.77 -2.20
CA ALA A 271 -0.64 10.46 -1.16
C ALA A 271 -1.01 9.50 -0.04
N THR A 272 -0.70 9.88 1.20
CA THR A 272 -0.89 9.00 2.36
C THR A 272 -1.30 9.81 3.57
N GLY A 273 -2.49 9.54 4.11
CA GLY A 273 -2.93 10.08 5.40
C GLY A 273 -2.24 9.38 6.57
N GLN A 274 -1.84 10.15 7.57
CA GLN A 274 -1.23 9.72 8.83
C GLN A 274 -1.88 10.49 9.99
N ALA A 275 -1.62 10.05 11.22
CA ALA A 275 -2.21 10.64 12.42
C ALA A 275 -3.75 10.62 12.37
N ASP A 276 -4.42 11.78 12.48
CA ASP A 276 -5.89 11.87 12.47
C ASP A 276 -6.51 11.40 11.14
N GLU A 277 -5.70 11.34 10.08
CA GLU A 277 -6.09 10.86 8.76
C GLU A 277 -5.63 9.42 8.50
N GLU A 278 -5.09 8.67 9.46
CA GLU A 278 -4.72 7.26 9.22
C GLU A 278 -5.95 6.37 8.95
N PHE A 279 -7.09 6.69 9.59
CA PHE A 279 -8.34 5.95 9.48
C PHE A 279 -9.47 6.75 8.83
N TRP A 280 -9.15 7.71 7.94
CA TRP A 280 -10.12 8.61 7.30
C TRP A 280 -11.33 7.88 6.69
N TRP A 281 -11.12 6.63 6.21
CA TRP A 281 -12.14 5.77 5.63
C TRP A 281 -13.23 5.32 6.62
N SER A 282 -13.05 5.56 7.93
CA SER A 282 -13.99 5.23 9.00
C SER A 282 -14.74 6.44 9.57
N ASN A 283 -14.36 7.65 9.13
CA ASN A 283 -14.90 8.91 9.64
C ASN A 283 -16.41 9.04 9.37
N VAL A 284 -17.13 9.63 10.33
CA VAL A 284 -18.57 9.86 10.21
C VAL A 284 -18.86 11.14 9.40
N PRO A 285 -20.09 11.32 8.86
CA PRO A 285 -20.51 12.61 8.33
C PRO A 285 -20.35 13.71 9.38
N GLU A 286 -19.99 14.91 8.95
CA GLU A 286 -19.68 16.03 9.86
C GLU A 286 -20.83 16.33 10.85
N ALA A 287 -22.08 16.25 10.38
CA ALA A 287 -23.28 16.47 11.20
C ALA A 287 -23.42 15.48 12.38
N SER A 288 -22.76 14.32 12.29
CA SER A 288 -22.87 13.22 13.24
C SER A 288 -21.72 13.17 14.25
N LYS A 289 -20.69 14.04 14.13
CA LYS A 289 -19.46 13.95 14.92
C LYS A 289 -19.70 14.09 16.44
N ASP A 290 -20.67 14.92 16.83
CA ASP A 290 -20.98 15.23 18.24
C ASP A 290 -22.22 14.48 18.74
N THR A 291 -22.52 13.31 18.16
CA THR A 291 -23.66 12.46 18.57
C THR A 291 -23.58 12.03 20.04
N PHE A 292 -22.37 11.88 20.58
CA PHE A 292 -22.14 11.35 21.92
C PHE A 292 -21.69 12.44 22.90
N ASN A 293 -22.32 12.51 24.07
CA ASN A 293 -21.95 13.47 25.09
C ASN A 293 -20.55 13.16 25.63
N GLY A 294 -19.61 14.09 25.45
CA GLY A 294 -18.23 13.94 25.95
C GLY A 294 -17.30 13.09 25.09
N THR A 295 -17.74 12.68 23.89
CA THR A 295 -16.93 11.96 22.91
C THR A 295 -17.22 12.51 21.51
N THR A 296 -16.22 13.16 20.91
CA THR A 296 -16.30 13.63 19.52
C THR A 296 -15.72 12.55 18.60
N LEU A 297 -16.48 12.17 17.58
CA LEU A 297 -16.04 11.22 16.56
C LEU A 297 -15.23 11.95 15.46
N PRO A 298 -14.31 11.26 14.77
CA PRO A 298 -13.68 11.80 13.56
C PRO A 298 -14.72 12.17 12.50
N GLY A 299 -14.78 13.45 12.13
CA GLY A 299 -15.74 14.02 11.18
C GLY A 299 -15.22 14.10 9.75
N LYS A 300 -15.76 15.05 8.96
CA LYS A 300 -15.40 15.32 7.55
C LYS A 300 -15.69 14.19 6.56
N GLY A 301 -16.46 13.18 6.96
CA GLY A 301 -16.86 12.06 6.10
C GLY A 301 -15.70 11.16 5.67
N SER A 302 -16.04 10.05 5.03
CA SER A 302 -15.09 8.99 4.66
C SER A 302 -14.53 9.14 3.23
N PHE A 303 -14.57 10.35 2.67
CA PHE A 303 -14.14 10.64 1.32
C PHE A 303 -12.88 11.49 1.29
N ARG A 304 -11.91 11.15 0.45
CA ARG A 304 -10.72 11.95 0.17
C ARG A 304 -10.40 11.91 -1.32
N GLU A 305 -10.20 13.08 -1.93
CA GLU A 305 -9.77 13.25 -3.30
C GLU A 305 -8.47 14.04 -3.33
N VAL A 306 -7.45 13.48 -3.96
CA VAL A 306 -6.20 14.18 -4.25
C VAL A 306 -6.29 14.72 -5.66
N ARG A 307 -6.00 16.01 -5.85
CA ARG A 307 -6.13 16.70 -7.13
C ARG A 307 -4.78 17.19 -7.62
N LEU A 308 -4.50 16.92 -8.88
CA LEU A 308 -3.38 17.52 -9.61
C LEU A 308 -3.89 18.73 -10.40
N TYR A 309 -3.26 19.87 -10.17
CA TYR A 309 -3.45 21.08 -10.95
C TYR A 309 -2.20 21.38 -11.79
N ILE A 310 -2.42 21.84 -13.01
CA ILE A 310 -1.41 22.41 -13.91
C ILE A 310 -1.89 23.80 -14.30
N ASP A 311 -1.11 24.83 -13.97
CA ASP A 311 -1.41 26.24 -14.26
C ASP A 311 -2.84 26.64 -13.84
N GLY A 312 -3.24 26.18 -12.64
CA GLY A 312 -4.54 26.49 -12.04
C GLY A 312 -5.72 25.65 -12.53
N LYS A 313 -5.50 24.68 -13.43
CA LYS A 313 -6.55 23.81 -13.99
C LYS A 313 -6.37 22.35 -13.56
N ILE A 314 -7.46 21.64 -13.29
CA ILE A 314 -7.41 20.21 -12.92
C ILE A 314 -6.87 19.39 -14.09
N ALA A 315 -5.77 18.67 -13.85
CA ALA A 315 -5.12 17.79 -14.80
C ALA A 315 -5.35 16.29 -14.49
N GLY A 316 -5.73 15.96 -13.26
CA GLY A 316 -6.07 14.59 -12.88
C GLY A 316 -6.45 14.45 -11.41
N LEU A 317 -7.00 13.30 -11.05
CA LEU A 317 -7.54 12.99 -9.73
C LEU A 317 -6.98 11.64 -9.23
N SER A 318 -6.90 11.49 -7.92
CA SER A 318 -6.57 10.24 -7.24
C SER A 318 -7.46 10.03 -6.03
N TRP A 319 -8.04 8.84 -5.92
CA TRP A 319 -8.78 8.37 -4.74
C TRP A 319 -7.93 7.29 -4.07
N PRO A 320 -7.19 7.63 -3.01
CA PRO A 320 -6.19 6.74 -2.43
C PRO A 320 -6.78 5.41 -1.92
N PHE A 321 -5.99 4.34 -2.00
CA PHE A 321 -6.33 3.07 -1.36
C PHE A 321 -6.43 3.28 0.16
N PRO A 322 -7.50 2.81 0.84
CA PRO A 322 -7.63 2.91 2.29
C PRO A 322 -6.71 1.87 2.97
N VAL A 323 -5.41 2.15 2.99
CA VAL A 323 -4.40 1.31 3.65
C VAL A 323 -4.75 1.21 5.14
N VAL A 324 -4.70 -0.01 5.68
CA VAL A 324 -4.68 -0.22 7.13
C VAL A 324 -3.28 -0.69 7.47
N PHE A 325 -2.51 0.19 8.11
CA PHE A 325 -1.14 -0.08 8.48
C PHE A 325 -1.05 -1.18 9.54
N THR A 326 0.17 -1.65 9.79
CA THR A 326 0.40 -2.90 10.52
C THR A 326 0.15 -2.79 12.02
N GLY A 327 0.08 -1.58 12.57
CA GLY A 327 -0.49 -1.29 13.89
C GLY A 327 -1.94 -0.85 13.89
N GLY A 328 -2.52 -0.65 12.70
CA GLY A 328 -3.86 -0.11 12.54
C GLY A 328 -4.95 -1.07 13.03
N ILE A 329 -5.94 -0.51 13.73
CA ILE A 329 -7.03 -1.23 14.42
C ILE A 329 -6.52 -2.14 15.54
N SER A 330 -5.73 -3.17 15.23
CA SER A 330 -5.21 -4.12 16.20
C SER A 330 -4.00 -4.88 15.63
N PRO A 331 -2.82 -4.87 16.28
CA PRO A 331 -1.61 -5.51 15.73
C PRO A 331 -1.76 -7.02 15.42
N PRO A 332 -2.49 -7.84 16.20
CA PRO A 332 -2.74 -9.24 15.86
C PRO A 332 -3.50 -9.48 14.54
N LEU A 333 -4.12 -8.45 13.94
CA LEU A 333 -4.69 -8.56 12.58
C LEU A 333 -3.59 -8.69 11.51
N HIS A 334 -2.39 -8.19 11.79
CA HIS A 334 -1.34 -7.93 10.80
C HIS A 334 -0.06 -8.74 11.01
N ARG A 335 -0.05 -9.67 11.98
CA ARG A 335 1.11 -10.51 12.28
C ARG A 335 0.85 -11.98 11.92
N PRO A 336 1.74 -12.62 11.14
CA PRO A 336 2.81 -12.05 10.33
C PRO A 336 2.36 -11.47 8.97
N ILE A 337 1.09 -11.64 8.57
CA ILE A 337 0.60 -11.14 7.27
C ILE A 337 0.17 -9.68 7.44
N VAL A 338 0.92 -8.75 6.87
CA VAL A 338 0.62 -7.31 6.96
C VAL A 338 -0.59 -6.92 6.10
N GLY A 339 -1.08 -5.69 6.29
CA GLY A 339 -2.16 -5.12 5.47
C GLY A 339 -1.80 -5.05 3.98
N LEU A 340 -2.81 -4.98 3.10
CA LEU A 340 -2.58 -4.81 1.67
C LEU A 340 -1.90 -3.48 1.39
N GLN A 341 -0.85 -3.46 0.55
CA GLN A 341 -0.11 -2.25 0.16
C GLN A 341 0.52 -1.50 1.33
N ALA A 342 0.87 -2.20 2.41
CA ALA A 342 1.60 -1.64 3.55
C ALA A 342 3.09 -1.52 3.23
N PHE A 343 3.69 -2.50 2.58
CA PHE A 343 5.12 -2.52 2.20
C PHE A 343 5.39 -1.79 0.88
N ASP A 344 4.40 -1.65 0.00
CA ASP A 344 4.50 -0.86 -1.21
C ASP A 344 3.19 -0.13 -1.51
N LEU A 345 3.12 1.14 -1.14
CA LEU A 345 1.91 1.93 -1.30
C LEU A 345 1.71 2.29 -2.78
N ARG A 346 0.53 1.99 -3.31
CA ARG A 346 0.19 2.29 -4.71
C ARG A 346 0.09 3.78 -4.96
N GLU A 347 0.63 4.20 -6.10
CA GLU A 347 0.48 5.54 -6.65
C GLU A 347 -0.56 5.57 -7.77
N GLN A 348 -1.17 6.74 -8.00
CA GLN A 348 -2.13 6.94 -9.08
C GLN A 348 -1.45 7.51 -10.32
N GLU A 349 -1.69 6.89 -11.48
CA GLU A 349 -1.18 7.35 -12.77
C GLU A 349 -2.17 8.30 -13.47
N ILE A 350 -1.67 9.38 -14.05
CA ILE A 350 -2.44 10.40 -14.78
C ILE A 350 -1.74 10.69 -16.11
N ASP A 351 -2.39 10.43 -17.24
CA ASP A 351 -1.82 10.69 -18.56
C ASP A 351 -1.88 12.19 -18.91
N LEU A 352 -0.70 12.79 -19.10
CA LEU A 352 -0.54 14.20 -19.46
C LEU A 352 -0.38 14.41 -20.97
N THR A 353 -0.53 13.38 -21.81
CA THR A 353 -0.40 13.53 -23.27
C THR A 353 -1.29 14.64 -23.84
N PRO A 354 -2.56 14.81 -23.41
CA PRO A 354 -3.40 15.93 -23.87
C PRO A 354 -2.88 17.33 -23.52
N TRP A 355 -1.96 17.44 -22.56
CA TRP A 355 -1.37 18.72 -22.12
C TRP A 355 -0.10 19.10 -22.86
N LEU A 356 0.52 18.15 -23.59
CA LEU A 356 1.87 18.35 -24.15
C LEU A 356 1.96 19.53 -25.12
N GLY A 357 0.87 19.86 -25.83
CA GLY A 357 0.85 20.98 -26.76
C GLY A 357 1.12 22.34 -26.12
N VAL A 358 0.88 22.47 -24.81
CA VAL A 358 1.17 23.69 -24.03
C VAL A 358 2.28 23.52 -23.00
N LEU A 359 2.61 22.28 -22.59
CA LEU A 359 3.67 22.01 -21.62
C LEU A 359 5.08 21.96 -22.23
N CYS A 360 5.18 21.78 -23.54
CA CYS A 360 6.46 21.64 -24.25
C CYS A 360 6.99 22.98 -24.80
N ASP A 361 6.49 24.10 -24.29
CA ASP A 361 6.80 25.44 -24.80
C ASP A 361 8.23 25.91 -24.45
N GLY A 362 8.86 25.28 -23.46
CA GLY A 362 10.20 25.60 -22.95
C GLY A 362 10.22 26.40 -21.65
N HIS A 363 9.05 26.75 -21.09
CA HIS A 363 8.92 27.47 -19.83
C HIS A 363 8.66 26.51 -18.66
N ALA A 364 8.69 27.05 -17.44
CA ALA A 364 8.29 26.32 -16.24
C ALA A 364 6.78 26.48 -16.01
N HIS A 365 6.10 25.36 -15.77
CA HIS A 365 4.67 25.31 -15.46
C HIS A 365 4.45 25.05 -13.97
N HIS A 366 3.34 25.56 -13.45
CA HIS A 366 3.00 25.46 -12.04
C HIS A 366 2.15 24.22 -11.77
N PHE A 367 2.76 23.22 -11.13
CA PHE A 367 2.11 22.01 -10.66
C PHE A 367 1.71 22.17 -9.19
N ARG A 368 0.48 21.81 -8.85
CA ARG A 368 -0.02 21.86 -7.47
C ARG A 368 -0.80 20.61 -7.11
N LEU A 369 -0.57 20.10 -5.91
CA LEU A 369 -1.33 19.01 -5.31
C LEU A 369 -2.22 19.56 -4.18
N GLU A 370 -3.39 18.99 -4.01
CA GLU A 370 -4.24 19.23 -2.84
C GLU A 370 -4.98 17.95 -2.45
N VAL A 371 -5.35 17.85 -1.18
CA VAL A 371 -6.31 16.85 -0.70
C VAL A 371 -7.56 17.57 -0.24
N VAL A 372 -8.72 17.06 -0.65
CA VAL A 372 -10.02 17.56 -0.20
C VAL A 372 -10.91 16.40 0.24
N GLY A 373 -11.78 16.67 1.19
CA GLY A 373 -12.93 15.84 1.54
C GLY A 373 -14.14 16.14 0.67
N ALA A 374 -15.31 15.70 1.12
CA ALA A 374 -16.56 16.08 0.47
C ALA A 374 -16.77 17.61 0.56
N ASP A 375 -17.46 18.18 -0.43
CA ASP A 375 -17.75 19.63 -0.51
C ASP A 375 -16.50 20.52 -0.44
N ASP A 376 -15.36 20.02 -0.94
CA ASP A 376 -14.06 20.70 -0.94
C ASP A 376 -13.52 21.03 0.47
N VAL A 377 -14.01 20.34 1.51
CA VAL A 377 -13.51 20.52 2.88
C VAL A 377 -12.04 20.11 2.99
N VAL A 378 -11.21 20.95 3.60
CA VAL A 378 -9.81 20.59 3.87
C VAL A 378 -9.76 19.47 4.94
N PRO A 379 -9.11 18.33 4.65
CA PRO A 379 -8.96 17.23 5.62
C PRO A 379 -8.13 17.67 6.83
N ASP A 380 -8.07 16.83 7.85
CA ASP A 380 -7.13 17.06 8.95
C ASP A 380 -5.68 16.83 8.46
N ARG A 381 -4.70 17.26 9.26
CA ARG A 381 -3.32 16.80 9.09
C ARG A 381 -3.27 15.30 9.44
N TYR A 382 -2.42 14.48 8.85
CA TYR A 382 -1.11 14.72 8.26
C TYR A 382 -1.03 13.97 6.91
N TRP A 383 -1.17 14.65 5.78
CA TRP A 383 -1.10 14.02 4.46
C TRP A 383 0.28 14.20 3.83
N LEU A 384 0.97 13.10 3.57
CA LEU A 384 2.23 13.13 2.83
C LEU A 384 1.97 13.11 1.33
N LEU A 385 2.35 14.19 0.63
CA LEU A 385 2.14 14.37 -0.81
C LEU A 385 3.45 14.45 -1.56
N SER A 386 3.53 13.75 -2.68
CA SER A 386 4.57 13.91 -3.69
C SER A 386 4.06 13.37 -5.03
N GLY A 387 4.73 13.73 -6.10
CA GLY A 387 4.50 13.16 -7.41
C GLY A 387 5.74 13.20 -8.27
N LYS A 388 5.61 12.71 -9.50
CA LYS A 388 6.69 12.69 -10.50
C LYS A 388 6.12 12.51 -11.89
N ILE A 389 6.82 13.04 -12.89
CA ILE A 389 6.46 12.99 -14.30
C ILE A 389 7.41 12.04 -15.02
N PHE A 390 6.88 10.96 -15.56
CA PHE A 390 7.58 10.07 -16.47
C PHE A 390 7.43 10.59 -17.90
N VAL A 391 8.54 10.82 -18.59
CA VAL A 391 8.57 11.52 -19.88
C VAL A 391 9.24 10.63 -20.92
N TRP A 392 8.57 10.43 -22.07
CA TRP A 392 9.13 9.79 -23.25
C TRP A 392 9.32 10.81 -24.36
N LEU A 393 10.48 10.80 -24.99
CA LEU A 393 10.90 11.78 -26.01
C LEU A 393 10.71 11.22 -27.42
N LEU A 394 10.54 12.12 -28.39
CA LEU A 394 10.63 11.77 -29.82
C LEU A 394 12.06 11.35 -30.16
N ASP A 395 12.17 10.31 -30.99
CA ASP A 395 13.45 9.80 -31.49
C ASP A 395 14.00 10.66 -32.66
N GLU A 396 13.17 11.55 -33.21
CA GLU A 396 13.48 12.46 -34.32
C GLU A 396 14.41 13.63 -33.90
N ALA A 397 15.06 14.26 -34.89
CA ALA A 397 16.18 15.19 -34.72
C ALA A 397 15.96 16.35 -33.70
N PRO A 398 17.04 16.90 -33.12
CA PRO A 398 16.98 18.02 -32.17
C PRO A 398 16.22 19.22 -32.75
N GLY A 399 15.28 19.79 -31.98
CA GLY A 399 14.57 21.02 -32.33
C GLY A 399 13.06 20.87 -32.57
N HIS A 400 12.52 19.64 -32.65
CA HIS A 400 11.08 19.45 -32.68
C HIS A 400 10.43 19.90 -31.37
N VAL A 401 9.31 20.61 -31.50
CA VAL A 401 8.48 21.03 -30.37
C VAL A 401 7.14 20.33 -30.51
N THR A 402 6.72 19.62 -29.47
CA THR A 402 5.36 19.11 -29.39
C THR A 402 4.42 20.28 -29.16
N THR A 403 3.51 20.52 -30.10
CA THR A 403 2.62 21.69 -30.09
C THR A 403 1.17 21.27 -30.13
N GLY A 404 0.26 22.18 -29.81
CA GLY A 404 -1.18 21.94 -29.83
C GLY A 404 -1.91 23.00 -29.00
N PRO A 405 -3.24 23.07 -29.09
CA PRO A 405 -4.02 23.94 -28.24
C PRO A 405 -4.00 23.45 -26.77
N ALA A 406 -4.34 24.37 -25.86
CA ALA A 406 -4.63 24.00 -24.48
C ALA A 406 -5.77 22.96 -24.45
N PRO A 407 -5.71 21.95 -23.57
CA PRO A 407 -6.73 20.93 -23.53
C PRO A 407 -8.09 21.47 -23.11
N SER A 408 -9.14 20.90 -23.68
CA SER A 408 -10.49 21.00 -23.13
C SER A 408 -10.61 20.10 -21.89
N ILE A 409 -11.17 20.64 -20.81
CA ILE A 409 -11.29 19.96 -19.53
C ILE A 409 -12.76 19.98 -19.11
N SER A 410 -13.33 18.80 -18.92
CA SER A 410 -14.67 18.61 -18.40
C SER A 410 -14.57 17.82 -17.10
N VAL A 411 -14.96 18.44 -16.01
CA VAL A 411 -14.86 17.88 -14.67
C VAL A 411 -16.21 18.03 -13.98
N SER A 412 -16.79 16.92 -13.48
CA SER A 412 -18.07 16.99 -12.76
C SER A 412 -17.91 17.76 -11.44
N LYS A 413 -18.99 18.09 -10.74
CA LYS A 413 -18.88 18.29 -9.28
C LYS A 413 -18.87 16.91 -8.61
N PRO A 414 -18.27 16.76 -7.41
CA PRO A 414 -18.47 15.56 -6.61
C PRO A 414 -19.94 15.44 -6.22
N ASP A 415 -20.60 14.32 -6.53
CA ASP A 415 -22.00 14.08 -6.20
C ASP A 415 -22.13 13.41 -4.82
N TYR A 416 -21.74 14.13 -3.77
CA TYR A 416 -21.71 13.61 -2.41
C TYR A 416 -23.12 13.59 -1.80
N MET A 417 -23.60 12.39 -1.44
CA MET A 417 -24.88 12.19 -0.79
C MET A 417 -24.66 11.45 0.54
N PRO A 418 -24.50 12.18 1.66
CA PRO A 418 -24.51 11.59 2.99
C PRO A 418 -25.94 11.42 3.49
N HIS A 419 -26.24 10.25 4.03
CA HIS A 419 -27.43 10.02 4.84
C HIS A 419 -27.01 9.48 6.19
N ASP A 420 -27.41 10.13 7.26
CA ASP A 420 -27.17 9.66 8.63
C ASP A 420 -28.44 9.64 9.46
N THR A 421 -28.47 8.70 10.40
CA THR A 421 -29.49 8.61 11.45
C THR A 421 -28.76 8.54 12.79
N SER A 422 -28.95 9.55 13.61
CA SER A 422 -28.32 9.66 14.91
C SER A 422 -29.36 9.69 16.02
N VAL A 423 -29.13 8.92 17.07
CA VAL A 423 -29.86 9.00 18.33
C VAL A 423 -28.86 9.48 19.38
N ARG A 424 -29.04 10.72 19.83
CA ARG A 424 -28.13 11.41 20.75
C ARG A 424 -27.78 10.52 21.95
N GLY A 425 -26.49 10.38 22.21
CA GLY A 425 -25.93 9.57 23.29
C GLY A 425 -26.04 8.05 23.11
N LYS A 426 -26.61 7.55 22.01
CA LYS A 426 -26.84 6.11 21.80
C LYS A 426 -26.11 5.54 20.59
N HIS A 427 -26.42 6.03 19.38
CA HIS A 427 -25.79 5.51 18.16
C HIS A 427 -25.92 6.47 16.98
N VAL A 428 -25.02 6.31 16.01
CA VAL A 428 -25.10 6.86 14.66
C VAL A 428 -25.04 5.72 13.66
N ARG A 429 -25.82 5.80 12.58
CA ARG A 429 -25.65 5.02 11.36
C ARG A 429 -25.54 5.98 10.19
N TYR A 430 -24.70 5.65 9.21
CA TYR A 430 -24.51 6.47 8.03
C TYR A 430 -24.38 5.65 6.75
N ASP A 431 -24.72 6.27 5.62
CA ASP A 431 -24.53 5.81 4.26
C ASP A 431 -24.08 7.00 3.41
N GLN A 432 -22.85 6.99 2.96
CA GLN A 432 -22.24 8.06 2.17
C GLN A 432 -22.00 7.50 0.77
N THR A 433 -22.50 8.18 -0.26
CA THR A 433 -22.17 7.87 -1.65
C THR A 433 -21.56 9.06 -2.35
N ILE A 434 -20.65 8.82 -3.28
CA ILE A 434 -20.08 9.88 -4.12
C ILE A 434 -19.67 9.39 -5.50
N GLN A 435 -19.84 10.23 -6.51
CA GLN A 435 -19.37 9.98 -7.86
C GLN A 435 -18.60 11.17 -8.41
N ARG A 436 -17.66 10.89 -9.32
CA ARG A 436 -16.77 11.89 -9.91
C ARG A 436 -16.33 11.47 -11.30
N ASN A 437 -16.40 12.39 -12.26
CA ASN A 437 -15.90 12.17 -13.61
C ASN A 437 -14.97 13.31 -14.05
N LEU A 438 -13.92 12.97 -14.79
CA LEU A 438 -13.00 13.89 -15.45
C LEU A 438 -12.76 13.42 -16.89
N ALA A 439 -12.76 14.35 -17.83
CA ALA A 439 -12.33 14.14 -19.20
C ALA A 439 -11.46 15.32 -19.66
N ILE A 440 -10.29 15.02 -20.20
CA ILE A 440 -9.33 15.98 -20.74
C ILE A 440 -9.01 15.57 -22.17
N ARG A 441 -9.11 16.50 -23.12
CA ARG A 441 -8.92 16.21 -24.55
C ARG A 441 -8.16 17.33 -25.25
N SER A 442 -7.21 16.96 -26.09
CA SER A 442 -6.53 17.88 -27.01
C SER A 442 -6.01 17.13 -28.23
N THR A 443 -5.73 17.87 -29.29
CA THR A 443 -5.04 17.38 -30.48
C THR A 443 -3.62 17.92 -30.44
N ILE A 444 -2.62 17.05 -30.32
CA ILE A 444 -1.20 17.45 -30.27
C ILE A 444 -0.51 17.08 -31.58
N MET A 445 0.49 17.87 -31.96
CA MET A 445 1.44 17.58 -33.03
C MET A 445 2.77 17.20 -32.39
N ALA A 446 3.10 15.91 -32.43
CA ALA A 446 4.35 15.36 -31.90
C ALA A 446 5.22 14.86 -33.06
N GLY A 447 6.26 15.62 -33.41
CA GLY A 447 7.01 15.40 -34.65
C GLY A 447 6.11 15.67 -35.86
N SER A 448 6.08 14.75 -36.81
CA SER A 448 5.17 14.78 -37.97
C SER A 448 3.75 14.25 -37.68
N ARG A 449 3.48 13.74 -36.47
CA ARG A 449 2.23 13.03 -36.15
C ARG A 449 1.23 13.94 -35.44
N VAL A 450 0.01 13.97 -35.96
CA VAL A 450 -1.16 14.52 -35.28
C VAL A 450 -1.79 13.41 -34.42
N ILE A 451 -2.02 13.70 -33.14
CA ILE A 451 -2.53 12.76 -32.15
C ILE A 451 -3.71 13.40 -31.41
N ASP A 452 -4.89 12.83 -31.55
CA ASP A 452 -6.05 13.14 -30.72
C ASP A 452 -5.93 12.38 -29.39
N ALA A 453 -5.43 13.08 -28.37
CA ALA A 453 -5.17 12.54 -27.05
C ALA A 453 -6.34 12.81 -26.11
N THR A 454 -6.76 11.79 -25.38
CA THR A 454 -7.79 11.92 -24.34
C THR A 454 -7.39 11.17 -23.08
N TRP A 455 -7.61 11.82 -21.93
CA TRP A 455 -7.54 11.22 -20.60
C TRP A 455 -8.92 11.26 -19.94
N THR A 456 -9.39 10.15 -19.41
CA THR A 456 -10.66 10.08 -18.67
C THR A 456 -10.51 9.33 -17.36
N GLN A 457 -11.19 9.82 -16.33
CA GLN A 457 -11.28 9.17 -15.04
C GLN A 457 -12.74 9.15 -14.57
N ALA A 458 -13.15 8.03 -14.00
CA ALA A 458 -14.47 7.86 -13.40
C ALA A 458 -14.32 7.15 -12.05
N PHE A 459 -14.94 7.71 -11.02
CA PHE A 459 -14.83 7.21 -9.66
C PHE A 459 -16.20 7.11 -9.00
N THR A 460 -16.36 6.09 -8.16
CA THR A 460 -17.56 5.89 -7.34
C THR A 460 -17.17 5.35 -5.98
N MET A 461 -17.77 5.88 -4.92
CA MET A 461 -17.60 5.37 -3.58
C MET A 461 -18.94 5.19 -2.89
N ARG A 462 -19.03 4.13 -2.09
CA ARG A 462 -20.08 3.95 -1.09
C ARG A 462 -19.46 3.54 0.22
N ASN A 463 -19.82 4.22 1.30
CA ASN A 463 -19.36 3.93 2.64
C ASN A 463 -20.55 3.91 3.61
N ARG A 464 -20.82 2.73 4.17
CA ARG A 464 -21.87 2.51 5.17
C ARG A 464 -21.23 2.14 6.48
N GLY A 465 -21.75 2.68 7.57
CA GLY A 465 -21.24 2.31 8.88
C GLY A 465 -22.11 2.79 10.01
N GLY A 466 -21.59 2.62 11.21
CA GLY A 466 -22.25 3.05 12.42
C GLY A 466 -21.32 2.98 13.61
N VAL A 467 -21.63 3.83 14.58
CA VAL A 467 -20.96 3.87 15.88
C VAL A 467 -22.04 3.79 16.95
N ALA A 468 -21.83 2.96 17.97
CA ALA A 468 -22.70 2.88 19.13
C ALA A 468 -21.86 2.84 20.41
N LEU A 469 -22.33 3.51 21.46
CA LEU A 469 -21.76 3.40 22.79
C LEU A 469 -22.66 2.49 23.63
N LYS A 470 -22.09 1.47 24.27
CA LYS A 470 -22.82 0.54 25.14
C LYS A 470 -21.98 0.22 26.37
N ASN A 471 -22.53 0.43 27.57
CA ASN A 471 -21.86 0.17 28.85
C ASN A 471 -20.44 0.79 28.91
N ALA A 472 -20.33 2.05 28.47
CA ALA A 472 -19.06 2.77 28.28
C ALA A 472 -18.10 2.15 27.23
N GLY A 473 -18.37 1.00 26.63
CA GLY A 473 -17.65 0.50 25.46
C GLY A 473 -18.10 1.14 24.14
N ARG A 474 -17.27 1.00 23.10
CA ARG A 474 -17.52 1.53 21.75
C ARG A 474 -17.62 0.39 20.75
N PHE A 475 -18.65 0.41 19.92
CA PHE A 475 -18.78 -0.46 18.77
C PHE A 475 -18.76 0.38 17.50
N GLN A 476 -17.93 0.00 16.54
CA GLN A 476 -17.90 0.61 15.22
C GLN A 476 -17.95 -0.46 14.14
N ASN A 477 -18.70 -0.19 13.07
CA ASN A 477 -18.63 -0.98 11.85
C ASN A 477 -18.54 -0.07 10.62
N VAL A 478 -17.82 -0.56 9.62
CA VAL A 478 -17.63 0.12 8.33
C VAL A 478 -17.70 -0.92 7.22
N THR A 479 -18.43 -0.59 6.17
CA THR A 479 -18.49 -1.31 4.89
C THR A 479 -18.31 -0.27 3.79
N ALA A 480 -17.11 -0.23 3.24
CA ALA A 480 -16.71 0.73 2.23
C ALA A 480 -16.37 0.03 0.90
N SER A 481 -16.62 0.72 -0.20
CA SER A 481 -16.16 0.34 -1.53
C SER A 481 -15.75 1.61 -2.26
N TYR A 482 -14.47 1.68 -2.64
CA TYR A 482 -13.92 2.72 -3.50
C TYR A 482 -13.61 2.09 -4.85
N GLN A 483 -14.08 2.69 -5.93
CA GLN A 483 -13.88 2.18 -7.28
C GLN A 483 -13.42 3.30 -8.20
N GLY A 484 -12.53 2.97 -9.12
CA GLY A 484 -12.03 3.91 -10.11
C GLY A 484 -11.74 3.24 -11.44
N ARG A 485 -11.80 4.06 -12.50
CA ARG A 485 -11.47 3.68 -13.86
C ARG A 485 -10.75 4.84 -14.53
N ASP A 486 -9.59 4.53 -15.07
CA ASP A 486 -8.73 5.47 -15.79
C ASP A 486 -8.51 4.96 -17.21
N VAL A 487 -8.59 5.84 -18.21
CA VAL A 487 -8.38 5.49 -19.62
C VAL A 487 -7.66 6.62 -20.35
N ALA A 488 -6.54 6.28 -21.00
CA ALA A 488 -5.89 7.13 -21.98
C ALA A 488 -6.14 6.59 -23.39
N THR A 489 -6.55 7.45 -24.33
CA THR A 489 -6.73 7.09 -25.73
C THR A 489 -5.92 8.00 -26.65
N GLN A 490 -5.42 7.45 -27.75
CA GLN A 490 -4.81 8.18 -28.85
C GLN A 490 -5.53 7.81 -30.15
N ASN A 491 -6.03 8.80 -30.88
CA ASN A 491 -6.79 8.60 -32.13
C ASN A 491 -7.96 7.60 -31.97
N GLY A 492 -8.68 7.70 -30.84
CA GLY A 492 -9.80 6.82 -30.50
C GLY A 492 -9.43 5.41 -30.03
N VAL A 493 -8.13 5.07 -29.96
CA VAL A 493 -7.65 3.76 -29.50
C VAL A 493 -7.13 3.86 -28.06
N ALA A 494 -7.59 2.99 -27.17
CA ALA A 494 -7.09 2.93 -25.80
C ALA A 494 -5.62 2.47 -25.76
N VAL A 495 -4.74 3.31 -25.22
CA VAL A 495 -3.30 3.02 -25.07
C VAL A 495 -2.93 2.67 -23.63
N TYR A 496 -3.79 3.00 -22.67
CA TYR A 496 -3.68 2.63 -21.26
C TYR A 496 -5.08 2.57 -20.64
N GLN A 497 -5.27 1.60 -19.75
CA GLN A 497 -6.45 1.55 -18.90
C GLN A 497 -6.11 0.91 -17.55
N ALA A 498 -6.68 1.48 -16.49
CA ALA A 498 -6.75 0.86 -15.17
C ALA A 498 -8.21 0.81 -14.69
N ARG A 499 -8.58 -0.27 -14.01
CA ARG A 499 -9.82 -0.39 -13.25
C ARG A 499 -9.51 -1.00 -11.91
N TYR A 500 -10.04 -0.42 -10.84
CA TYR A 500 -9.79 -0.91 -9.49
C TYR A 500 -11.00 -0.79 -8.60
N SER A 501 -11.06 -1.70 -7.63
CA SER A 501 -12.08 -1.75 -6.58
C SER A 501 -11.42 -2.13 -5.26
N TYR A 502 -11.70 -1.37 -4.22
CA TYR A 502 -11.17 -1.52 -2.87
C TYR A 502 -12.31 -1.77 -1.85
N PRO A 503 -12.93 -2.97 -1.81
CA PRO A 503 -13.85 -3.32 -0.75
C PRO A 503 -13.14 -3.41 0.61
N LEU A 504 -13.74 -2.80 1.63
CA LEU A 504 -13.27 -2.83 3.01
C LEU A 504 -14.45 -3.08 3.95
N LEU A 505 -14.32 -4.09 4.80
CA LEU A 505 -15.26 -4.37 5.89
C LEU A 505 -14.48 -4.38 7.19
N SER A 506 -14.88 -3.54 8.13
CA SER A 506 -14.29 -3.48 9.47
C SER A 506 -15.38 -3.52 10.53
N SER A 507 -15.11 -4.22 11.62
CA SER A 507 -15.87 -4.06 12.86
C SER A 507 -14.94 -4.12 14.04
N SER A 508 -15.17 -3.24 15.00
CA SER A 508 -14.44 -3.20 16.26
C SER A 508 -15.40 -3.07 17.43
N ARG A 509 -15.07 -3.74 18.54
CA ARG A 509 -15.74 -3.61 19.82
C ARG A 509 -14.70 -3.39 20.89
N GLU A 510 -14.69 -2.19 21.44
CA GLU A 510 -13.88 -1.82 22.58
C GLU A 510 -14.72 -1.93 23.85
N THR A 511 -14.17 -2.52 24.91
CA THR A 511 -14.80 -2.50 26.24
C THR A 511 -14.20 -1.41 27.11
N ALA A 512 -15.02 -0.85 27.99
CA ALA A 512 -14.55 0.08 29.01
C ALA A 512 -13.59 -0.62 30.00
N PRO A 513 -12.77 0.16 30.73
CA PRO A 513 -11.99 -0.38 31.83
C PRO A 513 -12.85 -1.14 32.85
N ASP A 514 -12.40 -2.32 33.29
CA ASP A 514 -13.12 -3.20 34.22
C ASP A 514 -12.36 -3.47 35.53
N GLY A 515 -11.22 -2.80 35.73
CA GLY A 515 -10.32 -2.97 36.89
C GLY A 515 -9.21 -3.99 36.66
N ASN A 516 -9.37 -4.92 35.72
CA ASN A 516 -8.30 -5.83 35.27
C ASN A 516 -7.62 -5.30 34.00
N TYR A 517 -8.46 -4.83 33.07
CA TYR A 517 -8.05 -4.28 31.79
C TYR A 517 -8.43 -2.81 31.72
N SER A 518 -7.53 -2.00 31.17
CA SER A 518 -7.82 -0.62 30.77
C SER A 518 -8.51 -0.57 29.41
N LEU A 519 -8.34 -1.61 28.58
CA LEU A 519 -8.96 -1.76 27.28
C LEU A 519 -8.98 -3.24 26.88
N THR A 520 -10.10 -3.69 26.32
CA THR A 520 -10.10 -4.87 25.42
C THR A 520 -10.72 -4.50 24.09
N LEU A 521 -10.32 -5.18 23.02
CA LEU A 521 -10.74 -4.91 21.65
C LEU A 521 -10.93 -6.22 20.88
N ASP A 522 -12.17 -6.49 20.47
CA ASP A 522 -12.47 -7.46 19.43
C ASP A 522 -12.52 -6.74 18.08
N ALA A 523 -11.73 -7.19 17.10
CA ALA A 523 -11.67 -6.58 15.78
C ALA A 523 -11.80 -7.63 14.67
N ASN A 524 -12.56 -7.28 13.63
CA ASN A 524 -12.58 -8.00 12.36
C ASN A 524 -12.24 -7.03 11.24
N LEU A 525 -11.41 -7.47 10.30
CA LEU A 525 -11.05 -6.69 9.12
C LEU A 525 -11.06 -7.59 7.90
N THR A 526 -11.74 -7.18 6.84
CA THR A 526 -11.59 -7.76 5.50
C THR A 526 -11.29 -6.64 4.53
N GLN A 527 -10.13 -6.70 3.88
CA GLN A 527 -9.73 -5.78 2.82
C GLN A 527 -9.51 -6.55 1.54
N SER A 528 -9.97 -5.99 0.43
CA SER A 528 -9.80 -6.55 -0.90
C SER A 528 -9.24 -5.52 -1.86
N LEU A 529 -8.44 -5.99 -2.81
CA LEU A 529 -7.95 -5.24 -3.95
C LEU A 529 -8.24 -6.06 -5.20
N ASP A 530 -9.12 -5.54 -6.05
CA ASP A 530 -9.23 -6.00 -7.43
C ASP A 530 -8.65 -4.91 -8.34
N LEU A 531 -7.67 -5.25 -9.17
CA LEU A 531 -6.99 -4.33 -10.06
C LEU A 531 -6.83 -4.97 -11.44
N VAL A 532 -7.23 -4.24 -12.47
CA VAL A 532 -7.06 -4.62 -13.86
C VAL A 532 -6.30 -3.51 -14.57
N VAL A 533 -5.19 -3.86 -15.23
CA VAL A 533 -4.34 -2.91 -15.95
C VAL A 533 -4.07 -3.44 -17.35
N SER A 534 -4.22 -2.58 -18.35
CA SER A 534 -3.89 -2.88 -19.75
C SER A 534 -3.18 -1.70 -20.42
N GLY A 535 -2.45 -2.00 -21.49
CA GLY A 535 -1.69 -1.03 -22.25
C GLY A 535 -0.39 -0.58 -21.56
N LYS A 536 0.04 0.64 -21.85
CA LYS A 536 1.37 1.16 -21.54
C LYS A 536 1.48 1.74 -20.12
N ALA A 537 1.13 0.98 -19.09
CA ALA A 537 1.27 1.43 -17.70
C ALA A 537 2.74 1.80 -17.36
N VAL A 538 2.98 2.70 -16.43
CA VAL A 538 4.33 3.08 -15.97
C VAL A 538 4.85 2.09 -14.93
N PHE A 539 4.03 1.78 -13.92
CA PHE A 539 4.42 0.92 -12.81
C PHE A 539 4.14 -0.55 -13.08
N PRO A 540 5.08 -1.46 -12.76
CA PRO A 540 4.88 -2.92 -12.77
C PRO A 540 3.51 -3.37 -12.26
N ASN A 541 2.84 -4.28 -12.99
CA ASN A 541 1.53 -4.87 -12.70
C ASN A 541 1.64 -6.38 -12.43
N GLY A 542 2.87 -6.91 -12.47
CA GLY A 542 3.22 -8.29 -12.18
C GLY A 542 3.42 -9.14 -13.42
N LEU A 543 3.06 -8.70 -14.63
CA LEU A 543 3.31 -9.48 -15.84
C LEU A 543 4.80 -9.60 -16.17
N GLU A 544 5.59 -8.60 -15.79
CA GLU A 544 7.03 -8.43 -16.03
C GLU A 544 7.80 -9.65 -15.54
N ALA A 545 7.39 -10.14 -14.38
CA ALA A 545 7.98 -11.31 -13.76
C ALA A 545 7.79 -12.58 -14.61
N PHE A 546 6.72 -12.62 -15.41
CA PHE A 546 6.34 -13.77 -16.23
C PHE A 546 6.60 -13.58 -17.73
N LEU A 547 6.81 -12.34 -18.21
CA LEU A 547 6.96 -12.02 -19.64
C LEU A 547 8.00 -12.88 -20.37
N PRO A 548 9.20 -13.12 -19.82
CA PRO A 548 10.19 -13.98 -20.50
C PRO A 548 9.67 -15.40 -20.77
N PHE A 549 8.60 -15.81 -20.11
CA PHE A 549 8.09 -17.17 -20.04
C PHE A 549 6.67 -17.31 -20.63
N LEU A 550 6.00 -16.20 -20.95
CA LEU A 550 4.65 -16.22 -21.50
C LEU A 550 4.67 -16.44 -23.02
N ARG A 551 3.83 -17.37 -23.49
CA ARG A 551 3.63 -17.62 -24.92
C ARG A 551 2.49 -16.76 -25.49
N GLY A 552 2.82 -15.91 -26.46
CA GLY A 552 1.90 -15.09 -27.26
C GLY A 552 1.42 -13.83 -26.55
N ASN A 553 0.69 -12.97 -27.28
CA ASN A 553 0.31 -11.64 -26.82
C ASN A 553 -0.55 -11.68 -25.56
N VAL A 554 -0.18 -10.89 -24.56
CA VAL A 554 -0.93 -10.63 -23.33
C VAL A 554 -1.28 -9.16 -23.32
N SER A 555 -2.58 -8.86 -23.23
CA SER A 555 -3.10 -7.50 -23.36
C SER A 555 -3.49 -6.88 -22.02
N GLN A 556 -3.49 -7.66 -20.93
CA GLN A 556 -3.96 -7.17 -19.63
C GLN A 556 -3.48 -8.05 -18.47
N ALA A 557 -3.18 -7.39 -17.34
CA ALA A 557 -2.95 -7.99 -16.03
C ALA A 557 -4.21 -7.85 -15.16
N GLN A 558 -4.53 -8.88 -14.38
CA GLN A 558 -5.59 -8.83 -13.39
C GLN A 558 -5.09 -9.38 -12.05
N VAL A 559 -5.04 -8.51 -11.04
CA VAL A 559 -4.77 -8.86 -9.66
C VAL A 559 -6.07 -8.90 -8.88
N SER A 560 -6.23 -9.92 -8.04
CA SER A 560 -7.33 -10.03 -7.08
C SER A 560 -6.77 -10.58 -5.78
N THR A 561 -6.85 -9.80 -4.71
CA THR A 561 -6.44 -10.24 -3.38
C THR A 561 -7.48 -9.86 -2.34
N THR A 562 -7.63 -10.71 -1.33
CA THR A 562 -8.52 -10.48 -0.20
C THR A 562 -7.87 -11.03 1.05
N LYS A 563 -7.70 -10.16 2.04
CA LYS A 563 -7.21 -10.48 3.37
C LYS A 563 -8.35 -10.31 4.36
N SER A 564 -8.67 -11.36 5.10
CA SER A 564 -9.62 -11.33 6.21
C SER A 564 -8.91 -11.71 7.51
N GLY A 565 -9.23 -11.04 8.60
CA GLY A 565 -8.67 -11.35 9.91
C GLY A 565 -9.63 -11.06 11.05
N ARG A 566 -9.38 -11.73 12.17
CA ARG A 566 -10.04 -11.52 13.46
C ARG A 566 -8.97 -11.40 14.53
N ALA A 567 -9.12 -10.47 15.44
CA ALA A 567 -8.17 -10.25 16.52
C ALA A 567 -8.90 -9.94 17.83
N PHE A 568 -8.31 -10.41 18.91
CA PHE A 568 -8.57 -9.91 20.26
C PHE A 568 -7.30 -9.23 20.78
N PHE A 569 -7.45 -8.04 21.33
CA PHE A 569 -6.39 -7.29 21.97
C PHE A 569 -6.82 -6.88 23.37
N TRP A 570 -5.87 -6.84 24.29
CA TRP A 570 -6.08 -6.38 25.66
C TRP A 570 -4.90 -5.55 26.14
N GLN A 571 -5.21 -4.61 27.04
CA GLN A 571 -4.25 -3.84 27.81
C GLN A 571 -4.63 -3.94 29.29
N ARG A 572 -3.70 -4.37 30.14
CA ARG A 572 -3.97 -4.41 31.60
C ARG A 572 -4.12 -3.00 32.16
N ASP A 573 -4.80 -2.90 33.29
CA ASP A 573 -4.90 -1.64 34.00
C ASP A 573 -3.51 -1.08 34.36
N GLY A 574 -3.37 0.25 34.31
CA GLY A 574 -2.09 0.94 34.40
C GLY A 574 -1.22 0.90 33.13
N GLY A 575 -1.66 0.23 32.05
CA GLY A 575 -1.09 0.36 30.69
C GLY A 575 0.31 -0.21 30.46
N LYS A 576 0.89 -0.87 31.47
CA LYS A 576 2.27 -1.41 31.45
C LYS A 576 2.40 -2.68 30.62
N THR A 577 1.33 -3.46 30.47
CA THR A 577 1.33 -4.71 29.71
C THR A 577 0.13 -4.78 28.78
N SER A 578 0.38 -5.28 27.57
CA SER A 578 -0.63 -5.50 26.55
C SER A 578 -0.30 -6.77 25.77
N GLY A 579 -1.31 -7.36 25.17
CA GLY A 579 -1.16 -8.54 24.35
C GLY A 579 -2.40 -8.77 23.50
N GLY A 580 -2.37 -9.84 22.74
CA GLY A 580 -3.48 -10.20 21.88
C GLY A 580 -3.20 -11.46 21.11
N PHE A 581 -4.24 -11.94 20.45
CA PHE A 581 -4.19 -13.11 19.61
C PHE A 581 -5.13 -12.89 18.43
N GLY A 582 -4.94 -13.64 17.36
CA GLY A 582 -5.67 -13.38 16.13
C GLY A 582 -5.46 -14.43 15.07
N SER A 583 -6.29 -14.37 14.06
CA SER A 583 -6.18 -15.20 12.87
C SER A 583 -6.31 -14.33 11.64
N SER A 584 -5.59 -14.68 10.59
CA SER A 584 -5.72 -14.03 9.30
C SER A 584 -5.63 -15.04 8.16
N HIS A 585 -6.31 -14.73 7.07
CA HIS A 585 -6.34 -15.52 5.85
C HIS A 585 -6.25 -14.55 4.70
N GLN A 586 -5.27 -14.76 3.81
CA GLN A 586 -5.18 -14.00 2.57
C GLN A 586 -5.13 -14.93 1.37
N ARG A 587 -5.91 -14.58 0.35
CA ARG A 587 -5.80 -15.14 -0.99
C ARG A 587 -5.30 -14.07 -1.94
N TYR A 588 -4.35 -14.44 -2.78
CA TYR A 588 -3.83 -13.58 -3.85
C TYR A 588 -3.85 -14.35 -5.16
N VAL A 589 -4.28 -13.69 -6.23
CA VAL A 589 -4.32 -14.23 -7.58
C VAL A 589 -3.83 -13.17 -8.57
N LEU A 590 -2.88 -13.55 -9.42
CA LEU A 590 -2.49 -12.79 -10.61
C LEU A 590 -2.86 -13.60 -11.87
N LEU A 591 -3.58 -12.96 -12.79
CA LEU A 591 -3.97 -13.52 -14.07
C LEU A 591 -3.40 -12.66 -15.21
N SER A 592 -3.04 -13.32 -16.31
CA SER A 592 -2.87 -12.69 -17.63
C SER A 592 -4.12 -12.91 -18.46
N VAL A 593 -4.56 -11.88 -19.18
CA VAL A 593 -5.68 -12.00 -20.13
C VAL A 593 -5.16 -11.76 -21.54
N LYS A 594 -5.58 -12.64 -22.45
CA LYS A 594 -5.45 -12.44 -23.89
C LYS A 594 -6.79 -11.96 -24.41
N ASP A 595 -6.86 -10.75 -24.91
CA ASP A 595 -8.06 -10.29 -25.60
C ASP A 595 -7.86 -10.43 -27.12
N ALA A 596 -8.44 -11.47 -27.71
CA ALA A 596 -8.42 -11.69 -29.16
C ALA A 596 -9.23 -10.64 -29.96
N ASN A 597 -10.04 -9.82 -29.29
CA ASN A 597 -10.86 -8.78 -29.92
C ASN A 597 -10.28 -7.37 -29.81
N ALA A 598 -9.22 -7.17 -29.02
CA ALA A 598 -8.60 -5.86 -28.83
C ALA A 598 -7.85 -5.35 -30.06
N GLU A 599 -7.28 -6.25 -30.87
CA GLU A 599 -6.52 -5.89 -32.08
C GLU A 599 -7.42 -5.48 -33.27
N LYS A 600 -8.73 -5.81 -33.27
CA LYS A 600 -9.61 -5.65 -34.46
C LYS A 600 -10.69 -4.57 -34.35
N LYS A 601 -10.98 -4.05 -33.17
CA LYS A 601 -11.91 -2.93 -32.99
C LYS A 601 -11.30 -2.01 -31.95
N GLY A 602 -10.91 -0.79 -32.35
CA GLY A 602 -10.55 0.27 -31.41
C GLY A 602 -11.61 0.31 -30.31
N ILE A 603 -11.24 -0.12 -29.10
CA ILE A 603 -12.24 -0.60 -28.15
C ILE A 603 -12.94 0.58 -27.48
N ILE A 604 -14.16 0.86 -27.91
CA ILE A 604 -15.10 1.73 -27.18
C ILE A 604 -15.71 0.88 -26.05
N PHE A 605 -15.06 0.84 -24.89
CA PHE A 605 -15.69 0.33 -23.67
C PHE A 605 -16.58 1.42 -23.07
N GLY A 606 -17.90 1.24 -23.09
CA GLY A 606 -18.88 2.15 -22.46
C GLY A 606 -18.62 2.40 -20.96
N MET A 607 -19.33 3.37 -20.37
CA MET A 607 -19.20 3.94 -19.00
C MET A 607 -19.32 2.94 -17.81
N GLN A 608 -19.29 1.63 -18.04
CA GLN A 608 -19.47 0.63 -17.00
C GLN A 608 -18.24 0.55 -16.07
N THR A 609 -18.46 0.73 -14.77
CA THR A 609 -17.46 0.65 -13.69
C THR A 609 -17.29 -0.76 -13.13
N SER A 610 -18.18 -1.71 -13.49
CA SER A 610 -18.14 -3.07 -12.96
C SER A 610 -16.90 -3.86 -13.39
N MET A 611 -16.31 -4.61 -12.45
CA MET A 611 -15.16 -5.48 -12.70
C MET A 611 -15.50 -6.62 -13.68
N PRO A 612 -14.63 -6.91 -14.67
CA PRO A 612 -14.83 -8.05 -15.56
C PRO A 612 -14.73 -9.38 -14.80
N ARG A 613 -15.51 -10.40 -15.25
CA ARG A 613 -15.39 -11.78 -14.74
C ARG A 613 -13.95 -12.28 -14.92
N ARG A 614 -13.42 -13.01 -13.93
CA ARG A 614 -12.09 -13.66 -13.97
C ARG A 614 -12.00 -14.59 -15.19
N LYS A 615 -11.47 -14.07 -16.30
CA LYS A 615 -11.26 -14.79 -17.55
C LYS A 615 -9.82 -14.53 -17.96
N GLY A 616 -8.90 -15.36 -17.51
CA GLY A 616 -7.48 -15.19 -17.75
C GLY A 616 -6.70 -16.44 -17.35
N ARG A 617 -5.48 -16.56 -17.86
CA ARG A 617 -4.53 -17.60 -17.46
C ARG A 617 -3.90 -17.19 -16.14
N GLN A 618 -4.02 -18.04 -15.13
CA GLN A 618 -3.36 -17.82 -13.84
C GLN A 618 -1.84 -17.83 -14.01
N LEU A 619 -1.20 -16.82 -13.43
CA LEU A 619 0.26 -16.67 -13.37
C LEU A 619 0.82 -16.95 -11.98
N TYR A 620 0.09 -16.51 -10.96
CA TYR A 620 0.48 -16.71 -9.58
C TYR A 620 -0.75 -16.83 -8.69
N TRP A 621 -0.67 -17.68 -7.69
CA TRP A 621 -1.70 -17.85 -6.67
C TRP A 621 -1.04 -18.19 -5.33
N ARG A 622 -1.55 -17.59 -4.25
CA ARG A 622 -1.16 -17.90 -2.88
C ARG A 622 -2.37 -17.88 -1.96
N ASP A 623 -2.50 -18.89 -1.10
CA ASP A 623 -3.49 -19.00 -0.03
C ASP A 623 -2.76 -19.30 1.27
N ILE A 624 -2.68 -18.28 2.13
CA ILE A 624 -1.93 -18.30 3.38
C ILE A 624 -2.86 -18.04 4.56
N ARG A 625 -2.75 -18.88 5.59
CA ARG A 625 -3.52 -18.79 6.84
C ARG A 625 -2.59 -18.74 8.03
N VAL A 626 -2.96 -17.91 8.99
CA VAL A 626 -2.24 -17.69 10.23
C VAL A 626 -3.22 -17.79 11.38
N VAL A 627 -2.80 -18.45 12.45
CA VAL A 627 -3.46 -18.45 13.76
C VAL A 627 -2.39 -18.19 14.82
N ASN A 628 -2.59 -17.15 15.62
CA ASN A 628 -1.72 -16.73 16.72
C ASN A 628 -0.25 -16.65 16.30
N GLU A 629 0.00 -15.87 15.24
CA GLU A 629 1.32 -15.65 14.63
C GLU A 629 1.94 -16.89 13.94
N THR A 630 1.33 -18.07 14.05
CA THR A 630 1.78 -19.30 13.39
C THR A 630 1.14 -19.46 12.02
N ARG A 631 1.95 -19.66 10.97
CA ARG A 631 1.46 -20.02 9.63
C ARG A 631 0.92 -21.45 9.66
N THR A 632 -0.40 -21.61 9.59
CA THR A 632 -1.08 -22.91 9.57
C THR A 632 -1.30 -23.45 8.16
N ARG A 633 -1.18 -22.57 7.15
CA ARG A 633 -1.17 -22.93 5.72
C ARG A 633 -0.41 -21.86 4.94
N ASP A 634 0.38 -22.27 3.96
CA ASP A 634 0.94 -21.38 2.94
C ASP A 634 1.05 -22.15 1.62
N ALA A 635 -0.06 -22.21 0.87
CA ALA A 635 -0.12 -22.91 -0.40
C ALA A 635 0.15 -21.91 -1.54
N ARG A 636 1.06 -22.26 -2.45
CA ARG A 636 1.46 -21.40 -3.58
C ARG A 636 1.42 -22.17 -4.89
N TRP A 637 1.12 -21.46 -5.97
CA TRP A 637 1.22 -21.98 -7.33
C TRP A 637 1.77 -20.88 -8.23
N VAL A 638 2.74 -21.24 -9.08
CA VAL A 638 3.47 -20.31 -9.95
C VAL A 638 3.46 -20.87 -11.36
N TYR A 639 3.06 -20.07 -12.34
CA TYR A 639 3.02 -20.48 -13.73
C TYR A 639 4.41 -20.79 -14.26
N GLY A 640 4.54 -21.94 -14.92
CA GLY A 640 5.79 -22.36 -15.57
C GLY A 640 6.87 -22.85 -14.61
N VAL A 641 6.59 -22.94 -13.31
CA VAL A 641 7.50 -23.52 -12.33
C VAL A 641 6.94 -24.87 -11.88
N ASP A 642 7.76 -25.92 -11.97
CA ASP A 642 7.43 -27.22 -11.38
C ASP A 642 7.79 -27.17 -9.89
N LEU A 643 6.80 -26.88 -9.03
CA LEU A 643 6.97 -26.86 -7.58
C LEU A 643 6.90 -28.29 -7.02
N ALA A 644 7.77 -29.18 -7.48
CA ALA A 644 7.96 -30.48 -6.85
C ALA A 644 8.66 -30.28 -5.49
N GLY A 645 7.89 -30.15 -4.40
CA GLY A 645 8.42 -30.20 -3.03
C GLY A 645 7.99 -29.12 -2.04
N MET A 646 7.26 -28.07 -2.45
CA MET A 646 6.75 -27.05 -1.50
C MET A 646 5.34 -27.34 -0.97
N ALA A 647 4.75 -28.47 -1.33
CA ALA A 647 3.59 -29.03 -0.64
C ALA A 647 4.01 -29.76 0.65
N GLN A 648 4.88 -29.17 1.47
CA GLN A 648 4.88 -29.46 2.90
C GLN A 648 3.92 -28.47 3.55
N GLY A 649 2.63 -28.74 3.38
CA GLY A 649 1.72 -28.43 4.46
C GLY A 649 2.22 -29.19 5.67
N VAL A 650 2.36 -28.51 6.81
CA VAL A 650 2.28 -29.22 8.08
C VAL A 650 0.86 -29.78 8.12
N ASP A 651 0.74 -31.03 7.67
CA ASP A 651 -0.49 -31.80 7.71
C ASP A 651 -0.68 -32.22 9.16
N VAL A 652 -1.31 -31.35 9.96
CA VAL A 652 -1.83 -31.73 11.27
C VAL A 652 -3.27 -32.18 11.07
N ASP A 653 -3.45 -33.33 10.41
CA ASP A 653 -4.69 -34.09 10.53
C ASP A 653 -4.45 -35.58 10.32
N SER A 654 -4.09 -36.26 11.41
CA SER A 654 -4.47 -37.66 11.62
C SER A 654 -4.62 -37.95 13.11
N ALA A 655 -5.67 -37.37 13.71
CA ALA A 655 -6.34 -37.97 14.87
C ALA A 655 -7.80 -37.51 14.96
N VAL A 656 -8.65 -38.22 14.21
CA VAL A 656 -10.05 -38.56 14.51
C VAL A 656 -11.02 -37.38 14.74
N VAL A 657 -11.79 -37.09 13.67
CA VAL A 657 -13.14 -36.54 13.77
C VAL A 657 -14.06 -37.59 14.42
N HIS A 658 -14.47 -37.35 15.66
CA HIS A 658 -15.80 -37.71 16.16
C HIS A 658 -16.16 -36.82 17.36
N GLY A 659 -17.30 -36.13 17.25
CA GLY A 659 -17.94 -35.44 18.37
C GLY A 659 -17.82 -33.92 18.32
N VAL A 660 -18.85 -33.26 17.78
CA VAL A 660 -19.17 -31.88 18.14
C VAL A 660 -19.53 -31.90 19.63
N ASP A 661 -18.70 -31.29 20.48
CA ASP A 661 -19.06 -30.92 21.85
C ASP A 661 -18.61 -29.48 22.13
N ASP A 662 -19.59 -28.62 22.39
CA ASP A 662 -19.49 -27.19 22.69
C ASP A 662 -18.89 -26.89 24.09
N ARG A 663 -17.88 -27.65 24.52
CA ARG A 663 -17.28 -27.51 25.85
C ARG A 663 -15.76 -27.69 25.86
N ALA A 664 -15.05 -26.62 25.50
CA ALA A 664 -13.66 -26.42 25.90
C ALA A 664 -13.38 -24.92 26.13
N ASN A 665 -14.11 -24.34 27.08
CA ASN A 665 -13.83 -23.03 27.68
C ASN A 665 -13.70 -23.23 29.20
N THR A 666 -12.69 -23.99 29.64
CA THR A 666 -12.40 -24.19 31.08
C THR A 666 -10.89 -24.24 31.32
N PHE A 667 -10.20 -23.15 30.99
CA PHE A 667 -8.93 -22.81 31.64
C PHE A 667 -8.96 -21.41 32.29
N ALA A 668 -10.16 -20.82 32.41
CA ALA A 668 -10.40 -19.47 32.93
C ALA A 668 -11.32 -19.42 34.16
N VAL A 669 -11.47 -20.52 34.92
CA VAL A 669 -12.20 -20.50 36.20
C VAL A 669 -11.38 -21.20 37.28
N ARG A 670 -10.33 -20.51 37.74
CA ARG A 670 -9.76 -20.76 39.07
C ARG A 670 -9.00 -19.53 39.57
N LEU A 671 -9.69 -18.40 39.59
CA LEU A 671 -9.35 -17.21 40.37
C LEU A 671 -10.66 -16.41 40.43
N LEU A 672 -11.33 -16.53 41.58
CA LEU A 672 -12.53 -15.83 42.08
C LEU A 672 -13.46 -16.88 42.70
N GLY A 673 -13.35 -17.02 44.03
CA GLY A 673 -14.16 -17.91 44.83
C GLY A 673 -15.64 -17.54 44.80
N GLY A 674 -16.49 -18.56 44.77
CA GLY A 674 -17.93 -18.43 44.92
C GLY A 674 -18.54 -19.82 45.05
N GLU A 675 -19.13 -20.10 46.21
CA GLU A 675 -19.69 -21.39 46.62
C GLU A 675 -20.87 -21.85 45.76
N GLY A 676 -20.99 -23.17 45.62
CA GLY A 676 -21.95 -23.83 44.75
C GLY A 676 -23.40 -23.80 45.24
N VAL A 677 -24.31 -23.99 44.29
CA VAL A 677 -25.71 -24.35 44.55
C VAL A 677 -26.03 -25.62 43.79
N ARG A 678 -26.41 -26.66 44.55
CA ARG A 678 -26.88 -27.98 44.07
C ARG A 678 -28.24 -27.84 43.39
N LYS A 679 -28.40 -28.40 42.19
CA LYS A 679 -29.72 -28.66 41.60
C LYS A 679 -30.10 -30.12 41.79
N LYS A 680 -31.18 -30.32 42.52
CA LYS A 680 -31.99 -31.54 42.61
C LYS A 680 -33.07 -31.53 41.52
N ASP A 681 -33.49 -32.75 41.22
CA ASP A 681 -34.77 -33.20 40.67
C ASP A 681 -34.99 -33.20 39.15
N VAL A 682 -34.87 -34.44 38.67
CA VAL A 682 -35.42 -35.14 37.51
C VAL A 682 -36.93 -34.92 37.38
N LEU A 683 -37.41 -34.68 36.15
CA LEU A 683 -38.56 -35.35 35.52
C LEU A 683 -38.85 -34.73 34.15
N VAL A 684 -38.78 -35.55 33.09
CA VAL A 684 -39.49 -35.33 31.82
C VAL A 684 -40.31 -36.59 31.58
N SER A 685 -41.62 -36.44 31.50
CA SER A 685 -42.57 -37.43 30.99
C SER A 685 -42.75 -37.21 29.50
N ASP A 686 -42.78 -38.29 28.73
CA ASP A 686 -43.29 -38.30 27.35
C ASP A 686 -44.64 -39.04 27.30
N ARG A 687 -45.53 -38.52 26.43
CA ARG A 687 -46.82 -39.04 25.89
C ARG A 687 -48.06 -38.22 26.23
N THR A 688 -48.35 -37.19 25.44
CA THR A 688 -49.40 -37.11 24.39
C THR A 688 -49.42 -35.72 23.79
#